data_AF-A0A9D1R3M8-F1
#
_entry.id   AF-A0A9D1R3M8-F1
#
_cell.length_a   1.000
_cell.length_b   1.000
_cell.length_c   1.000
_cell.angle_alpha   90.00
_cell.angle_beta   90.00
_cell.angle_gamma   90.00
#
_symmetry.space_group_name_H-M   'P 1'
#
loop_
_entity.id
_entity.type
_entity.pdbx_description
1 polymer ?
#
loop_
_entity_poly.entity_id
_entity_poly.type
_entity_poly.pdbx_seq_one_letter_code
_entity_poly.pdbx_strand_id
1 'polypeptide(L)'
;MSFRIRHGVGVCALSLSLVLCGGLRVLAAEKIADTVYHNGKIYTITETAEEAKNADTGKKADVVATLNGKIVFVGSEAEALDVGYLDAKKVGKIVDLRGKTLLPGFVDGHGHFPQQGTSDLYQVNLNSPLLDGPADTMEHLIQALAAKAETVPAGEPIIGFNYDDTQLKEQRHPTRHDLDKASDRHPILIRHISGHMSVANSAALAKYGITGANQTEGLVKDADGNPTGLLLESSAMALVPLMGELKTNPLSAVLRANQVYAAAGVTTGDSGTTMVISDMPVFQKSLLKGNLNIRLLYHPMGYHGTDAVDSAGWMNRATLGWADNVNPDFPTDIYADGSNAVKTGSDITSMQVEMYYKDGNGSVVHFPYEVTDPDYAAVGEAELPQQRIFLGAWKIVDDGSPQGYTAWMKKPGYYDWGDYTAEDSFDKAGYFNGLAGTRYFTSEGLYHAIGIYHKYGQSTETHTNGSASAEAYVTALENVVALYPTVKDTRHTSIHGQTMERQHIQRLVGDYEGLKGTGDMYEELTGAFAGGEVDTTLGGKLPGGNLPELMKAQNFFNTYFDNHTYFYGYRHTSKFFGPGRAFNMSPAGWSEAYGLPFSFHNDTFVTPISPLRSIQSGVTRFSGDARAEAGQENLEVNGTGKDLNATAQYKARITDTETRAFWTYDQRISPVQAIRAVTIGPAYQNKIDHLVGSLEPGKLADFVILDEDIMEVAKAEPLRIAKMRVATTIVGDQVVHGILPDSEVFVSQFQASYEQPSLDTDVTLTESQAIDNETADKRYAPLEANEKRFGTYSFTAKVAADSSAIFQMSFLGNGEAVSSFKLYKLNGNQKKAYEYGRPDADAMPSASGKWWIADFTNPTVPLGPDDVLSPDAQYTAFFIIHDNDPDFDLAKDEGVITDPVTLVTTTGTLPGNGNVAGDDGGSSSGCTVGTSPSYDFLLLFLGFGAIVLIRTLRRRNAE
;
A
#
# COMPACT_ATOMS: atom_id res chain seq x y z
N MET A 1 81.63 -21.87 56.37
CA MET A 1 81.08 -22.09 55.01
C MET A 1 79.61 -22.44 55.18
N SER A 2 78.63 -21.83 54.52
CA SER A 2 78.71 -20.88 53.41
C SER A 2 77.73 -19.70 53.60
N PHE A 3 78.33 -18.53 53.53
CA PHE A 3 77.82 -17.16 53.47
C PHE A 3 77.86 -16.72 51.99
N ARG A 4 77.28 -15.64 51.44
CA ARG A 4 76.40 -14.50 51.80
C ARG A 4 76.13 -13.73 50.48
N ILE A 5 74.97 -13.07 50.37
CA ILE A 5 74.66 -11.70 49.84
C ILE A 5 75.47 -11.09 48.65
N ARG A 6 74.78 -10.52 47.62
CA ARG A 6 74.83 -9.07 47.22
C ARG A 6 73.86 -8.63 46.09
N HIS A 7 73.55 -7.32 46.12
CA HIS A 7 72.57 -6.47 45.41
C HIS A 7 72.98 -5.97 43.99
N GLY A 8 72.01 -5.46 43.21
CA GLY A 8 72.13 -4.11 42.54
C GLY A 8 71.70 -3.91 41.06
N VAL A 9 70.61 -3.15 40.85
CA VAL A 9 70.33 -2.05 39.85
C VAL A 9 70.10 -2.32 38.33
N GLY A 10 68.99 -1.75 37.79
CA GLY A 10 68.90 -1.01 36.50
C GLY A 10 68.30 -1.75 35.27
N VAL A 11 67.05 -1.52 34.82
CA VAL A 11 66.48 -0.45 33.96
C VAL A 11 66.82 -0.55 32.45
N CYS A 12 65.77 -0.45 31.60
CA CYS A 12 65.72 -0.33 30.12
C CYS A 12 65.80 -1.59 29.23
N ALA A 13 64.66 -2.30 29.06
CA ALA A 13 64.39 -3.12 27.85
C ALA A 13 62.90 -3.51 27.74
N LEU A 14 61.98 -2.53 27.72
CA LEU A 14 60.55 -2.77 27.53
C LEU A 14 59.93 -1.61 26.73
N SER A 15 60.45 -1.37 25.53
CA SER A 15 59.96 -0.31 24.65
C SER A 15 60.27 -0.53 23.16
N LEU A 16 60.44 -1.77 22.68
CA LEU A 16 60.69 -2.01 21.25
C LEU A 16 60.15 -3.36 20.74
N SER A 17 58.88 -3.68 21.01
CA SER A 17 58.20 -4.82 20.34
C SER A 17 56.68 -4.64 20.14
N LEU A 18 56.13 -3.45 20.46
CA LEU A 18 54.69 -3.16 20.35
C LEU A 18 54.33 -2.25 19.15
N VAL A 19 55.26 -2.02 18.22
CA VAL A 19 55.10 -1.03 17.13
C VAL A 19 55.00 -1.64 15.73
N LEU A 20 55.00 -2.98 15.55
CA LEU A 20 55.00 -3.58 14.20
C LEU A 20 53.89 -4.60 13.89
N CYS A 21 52.90 -4.79 14.76
CA CYS A 21 51.66 -5.53 14.43
C CYS A 21 50.36 -4.75 14.66
N GLY A 22 50.46 -3.48 15.07
CA GLY A 22 49.32 -2.55 15.05
C GLY A 22 49.28 -1.89 13.68
N GLY A 23 48.64 -2.53 12.69
CA GLY A 23 48.25 -1.82 11.49
C GLY A 23 47.46 -0.59 11.92
N LEU A 24 47.93 0.60 11.54
CA LEU A 24 47.12 1.81 11.62
C LEU A 24 45.86 1.54 10.78
N ARG A 25 44.79 1.05 11.42
CA ARG A 25 43.44 1.39 10.98
C ARG A 25 43.37 2.89 11.18
N VAL A 26 43.54 3.64 10.09
CA VAL A 26 42.96 4.96 10.00
C VAL A 26 41.47 4.72 10.27
N LEU A 27 41.04 4.95 11.50
CA LEU A 27 39.62 5.04 11.81
C LEU A 27 39.14 6.22 10.99
N ALA A 28 38.49 5.95 9.85
CA ALA A 28 37.65 6.96 9.23
C ALA A 28 36.73 7.47 10.34
N ALA A 29 36.66 8.79 10.54
CA ALA A 29 35.73 9.36 11.50
C ALA A 29 34.33 8.81 11.16
N GLU A 30 33.66 8.24 12.15
CA GLU A 30 32.32 7.69 11.97
C GLU A 30 31.41 8.81 11.45
N LYS A 31 30.68 8.53 10.35
CA LYS A 31 29.77 9.51 9.76
C LYS A 31 28.67 9.81 10.78
N ILE A 32 28.28 11.08 10.89
CA ILE A 32 27.23 11.50 11.84
C ILE A 32 25.81 11.31 11.28
N ALA A 33 25.71 11.12 9.96
CA ALA A 33 24.49 10.79 9.22
C ALA A 33 24.85 10.03 7.94
N ASP A 34 23.97 9.14 7.52
CA ASP A 34 24.04 8.45 6.22
C ASP A 34 23.54 9.38 5.12
N THR A 35 22.34 9.95 5.27
CA THR A 35 21.73 10.86 4.30
C THR A 35 21.22 12.14 4.97
N VAL A 36 21.37 13.28 4.30
CA VAL A 36 20.84 14.58 4.73
C VAL A 36 20.04 15.21 3.60
N TYR A 37 18.80 15.57 3.85
CA TYR A 37 17.88 16.19 2.89
C TYR A 37 17.75 17.69 3.20
N HIS A 38 17.92 18.55 2.20
CA HIS A 38 17.82 20.01 2.37
C HIS A 38 17.31 20.71 1.10
N ASN A 39 17.13 22.03 1.16
CA ASN A 39 16.74 22.89 0.03
C ASN A 39 15.39 22.46 -0.60
N GLY A 40 14.42 22.08 0.23
CA GLY A 40 13.08 21.71 -0.18
C GLY A 40 12.02 22.22 0.79
N LYS A 41 10.77 21.87 0.54
CA LYS A 41 9.64 22.17 1.42
C LYS A 41 9.36 20.96 2.29
N ILE A 42 9.94 20.95 3.48
CA ILE A 42 9.83 19.80 4.39
C ILE A 42 8.71 20.07 5.39
N TYR A 43 7.62 19.29 5.34
CA TYR A 43 6.57 19.34 6.36
C TYR A 43 6.72 18.18 7.33
N THR A 44 6.73 18.46 8.63
CA THR A 44 7.03 17.44 9.65
C THR A 44 5.81 16.63 10.06
N ILE A 45 4.61 17.19 9.89
CA ILE A 45 3.33 16.56 10.28
C ILE A 45 3.31 16.22 11.78
N THR A 46 3.75 17.18 12.60
CA THR A 46 3.83 17.10 14.07
C THR A 46 2.80 17.99 14.76
N GLU A 47 1.78 18.44 14.03
CA GLU A 47 0.66 19.20 14.56
C GLU A 47 -0.19 18.33 15.48
N THR A 48 -0.65 18.91 16.59
CA THR A 48 -1.73 18.31 17.39
C THR A 48 -3.04 18.29 16.58
N ALA A 49 -4.01 17.46 16.97
CA ALA A 49 -5.32 17.39 16.30
C ALA A 49 -5.99 18.77 16.15
N GLU A 50 -5.83 19.63 17.16
CA GLU A 50 -6.37 20.99 17.17
C GLU A 50 -5.62 21.93 16.22
N GLU A 51 -4.28 21.91 16.24
CA GLU A 51 -3.46 22.74 15.35
C GLU A 51 -3.77 22.45 13.87
N ALA A 52 -3.95 21.18 13.51
CA ALA A 52 -4.18 20.77 12.13
C ALA A 52 -5.49 21.31 11.51
N LYS A 53 -6.46 21.77 12.31
CA LYS A 53 -7.72 22.34 11.80
C LYS A 53 -7.51 23.56 10.91
N ASN A 54 -6.43 24.28 11.14
CA ASN A 54 -6.04 25.42 10.31
C ASN A 54 -5.06 24.96 9.23
N ALA A 55 -5.37 25.23 7.95
CA ALA A 55 -4.51 24.87 6.82
C ALA A 55 -3.13 25.54 6.86
N ASP A 56 -3.00 26.70 7.53
CA ASP A 56 -1.75 27.47 7.59
C ASP A 56 -0.78 27.00 8.69
N THR A 57 -1.10 25.93 9.44
CA THR A 57 -0.30 25.46 10.60
C THR A 57 0.71 24.36 10.27
N GLY A 58 0.84 23.96 9.00
CA GLY A 58 1.82 22.97 8.57
C GLY A 58 3.23 23.33 9.04
N LYS A 59 3.75 22.61 10.04
CA LYS A 59 5.06 22.77 10.67
C LYS A 59 6.13 22.34 9.69
N LYS A 60 7.16 23.17 9.56
CA LYS A 60 8.24 23.01 8.59
C LYS A 60 9.58 22.80 9.26
N ALA A 61 10.50 22.19 8.51
CA ALA A 61 11.93 22.15 8.80
C ALA A 61 12.71 22.52 7.53
N ASP A 62 13.98 22.88 7.68
CA ASP A 62 14.86 23.15 6.54
C ASP A 62 15.71 21.92 6.19
N VAL A 63 16.04 21.10 7.20
CA VAL A 63 16.93 19.95 7.07
C VAL A 63 16.42 18.74 7.86
N VAL A 64 16.52 17.55 7.26
CA VAL A 64 16.32 16.24 7.90
C VAL A 64 17.57 15.40 7.69
N ALA A 65 18.10 14.79 8.75
CA ALA A 65 19.23 13.86 8.65
C ALA A 65 18.86 12.47 9.18
N THR A 66 19.41 11.44 8.55
CA THR A 66 19.15 10.03 8.85
C THR A 66 20.44 9.28 9.17
N LEU A 67 20.34 8.25 10.00
CA LEU A 67 21.43 7.33 10.32
C LEU A 67 20.83 5.96 10.68
N ASN A 68 21.33 4.89 10.06
CA ASN A 68 20.85 3.51 10.26
C ASN A 68 19.33 3.39 10.09
N GLY A 69 18.79 4.00 9.03
CA GLY A 69 17.36 3.95 8.70
C GLY A 69 16.44 4.72 9.66
N LYS A 70 16.98 5.56 10.54
CA LYS A 70 16.22 6.41 11.47
C LYS A 70 16.55 7.87 11.29
N ILE A 71 15.59 8.73 11.61
CA ILE A 71 15.76 10.18 11.68
C ILE A 71 16.61 10.51 12.92
N VAL A 72 17.70 11.25 12.74
CA VAL A 72 18.56 11.72 13.84
C VAL A 72 18.51 13.23 14.03
N PHE A 73 18.00 13.98 13.04
CA PHE A 73 17.85 15.42 13.11
C PHE A 73 16.68 15.91 12.25
N VAL A 74 15.93 16.87 12.78
CA VAL A 74 14.92 17.68 12.09
C VAL A 74 15.03 19.09 12.64
N GLY A 75 15.33 20.08 11.81
CA GLY A 75 15.54 21.44 12.31
C GLY A 75 15.87 22.45 11.23
N SER A 76 16.40 23.60 11.68
CA SER A 76 16.81 24.68 10.78
C SER A 76 18.15 24.40 10.10
N GLU A 77 18.40 25.07 8.98
CA GLU A 77 19.68 24.96 8.27
C GLU A 77 20.86 25.45 9.13
N ALA A 78 20.63 26.49 9.94
CA ALA A 78 21.63 27.04 10.85
C ALA A 78 22.08 26.02 11.91
N GLU A 79 21.13 25.31 12.51
CA GLU A 79 21.42 24.23 13.48
C GLU A 79 22.14 23.05 12.79
N ALA A 80 21.72 22.69 11.57
CA ALA A 80 22.36 21.63 10.80
C ALA A 80 23.82 21.95 10.45
N LEU A 81 24.14 23.21 10.13
CA LEU A 81 25.50 23.69 9.88
C LEU A 81 26.37 23.62 11.13
N ASP A 82 25.84 24.01 12.29
CA ASP A 82 26.58 24.00 13.57
C ASP A 82 26.99 22.57 13.97
N VAL A 83 26.07 21.61 13.81
CA VAL A 83 26.34 20.18 14.05
C VAL A 83 27.26 19.59 12.97
N GLY A 84 27.17 20.12 11.75
CA GLY A 84 27.96 19.69 10.59
C GLY A 84 27.28 18.64 9.71
N TYR A 85 25.94 18.57 9.73
CA TYR A 85 25.17 17.70 8.83
C TYR A 85 25.30 18.11 7.35
N LEU A 86 25.62 19.37 7.08
CA LEU A 86 25.87 19.88 5.72
C LEU A 86 27.36 19.88 5.32
N ASP A 87 28.22 19.19 6.08
CA ASP A 87 29.60 18.93 5.69
C ASP A 87 29.70 17.54 5.05
N ALA A 88 29.89 17.49 3.73
CA ALA A 88 30.03 16.25 2.96
C ALA A 88 31.18 15.33 3.47
N LYS A 89 32.14 15.86 4.25
CA LYS A 89 33.16 15.03 4.90
C LYS A 89 32.63 14.27 6.10
N LYS A 90 31.58 14.76 6.76
CA LYS A 90 30.97 14.19 7.98
C LYS A 90 29.75 13.32 7.73
N VAL A 91 29.11 13.41 6.57
CA VAL A 91 27.91 12.62 6.22
C VAL A 91 28.15 11.73 4.99
N GLY A 92 27.31 10.71 4.80
CA GLY A 92 27.40 9.80 3.65
C GLY A 92 27.00 10.48 2.33
N LYS A 93 25.80 11.07 2.32
CA LYS A 93 25.22 11.79 1.18
C LYS A 93 24.46 13.03 1.65
N ILE A 94 24.53 14.10 0.86
CA ILE A 94 23.64 15.26 0.96
C ILE A 94 22.76 15.24 -0.28
N VAL A 95 21.44 15.30 -0.09
CA VAL A 95 20.42 15.31 -1.13
C VAL A 95 19.82 16.71 -1.23
N ASP A 96 19.99 17.33 -2.40
CA ASP A 96 19.31 18.58 -2.73
C ASP A 96 17.89 18.27 -3.24
N LEU A 97 16.87 18.71 -2.50
CA LEU A 97 15.47 18.49 -2.86
C LEU A 97 15.02 19.38 -4.04
N ARG A 98 15.82 20.38 -4.46
CA ARG A 98 15.53 21.30 -5.57
C ARG A 98 14.15 21.97 -5.44
N GLY A 99 13.79 22.38 -4.24
CA GLY A 99 12.52 23.04 -3.93
C GLY A 99 11.29 22.12 -3.90
N LYS A 100 11.46 20.82 -4.16
CA LYS A 100 10.39 19.81 -4.05
C LYS A 100 9.95 19.60 -2.60
N THR A 101 8.84 18.91 -2.41
CA THR A 101 8.22 18.74 -1.08
C THR A 101 8.58 17.40 -0.48
N LEU A 102 9.03 17.38 0.77
CA LEU A 102 9.25 16.16 1.54
C LEU A 102 8.20 16.06 2.66
N LEU A 103 7.55 14.90 2.74
CA LEU A 103 6.58 14.53 3.78
C LEU A 103 7.03 13.22 4.47
N PRO A 104 6.50 12.90 5.66
CA PRO A 104 6.52 11.52 6.13
C PRO A 104 5.89 10.62 5.07
N GLY A 105 6.43 9.41 4.92
CA GLY A 105 5.89 8.41 4.02
C GLY A 105 4.42 8.12 4.32
N PHE A 106 3.62 7.87 3.27
CA PHE A 106 2.21 7.56 3.46
C PHE A 106 2.05 6.17 4.09
N VAL A 107 1.04 6.06 4.94
CA VAL A 107 0.62 4.83 5.62
C VAL A 107 -0.81 4.56 5.17
N ASP A 108 -1.02 3.39 4.56
CA ASP A 108 -2.36 2.95 4.12
C ASP A 108 -3.23 2.66 5.34
N GLY A 109 -4.46 3.17 5.37
CA GLY A 109 -5.38 3.02 6.50
C GLY A 109 -6.18 1.73 6.50
N HIS A 110 -6.37 1.14 5.32
CA HIS A 110 -6.99 -0.17 5.09
C HIS A 110 -6.88 -0.59 3.62
N GLY A 111 -6.44 -1.82 3.36
CA GLY A 111 -6.33 -2.37 2.02
C GLY A 111 -6.10 -3.87 2.03
N HIS A 112 -5.82 -4.42 0.85
CA HIS A 112 -5.66 -5.86 0.62
C HIS A 112 -4.35 -6.14 -0.09
N PHE A 113 -3.22 -5.61 0.39
CA PHE A 113 -1.91 -5.98 -0.12
C PHE A 113 -1.71 -7.52 0.00
N PRO A 114 -1.25 -8.26 -1.03
CA PRO A 114 -0.73 -7.81 -2.32
C PRO A 114 -1.72 -7.98 -3.50
N GLN A 115 -3.04 -8.05 -3.26
CA GLN A 115 -4.02 -8.47 -4.25
C GLN A 115 -4.01 -7.64 -5.54
N GLN A 116 -3.63 -6.35 -5.48
CA GLN A 116 -3.40 -5.54 -6.68
C GLN A 116 -2.39 -6.17 -7.65
N GLY A 117 -1.31 -6.77 -7.14
CA GLY A 117 -0.32 -7.45 -7.97
C GLY A 117 -0.87 -8.72 -8.63
N THR A 118 -1.75 -9.45 -7.95
CA THR A 118 -2.46 -10.58 -8.55
C THR A 118 -3.36 -10.12 -9.69
N SER A 119 -4.11 -9.04 -9.48
CA SER A 119 -5.02 -8.46 -10.48
C SER A 119 -4.26 -7.95 -11.70
N ASP A 120 -3.18 -7.19 -11.50
CA ASP A 120 -2.36 -6.62 -12.58
C ASP A 120 -1.72 -7.68 -13.48
N LEU A 121 -1.26 -8.80 -12.90
CA LEU A 121 -0.47 -9.80 -13.62
C LEU A 121 -1.33 -10.90 -14.24
N TYR A 122 -2.42 -11.31 -13.59
CA TYR A 122 -3.12 -12.55 -13.91
C TYR A 122 -4.59 -12.39 -14.29
N GLN A 123 -5.21 -11.24 -14.01
CA GLN A 123 -6.63 -11.01 -14.24
C GLN A 123 -6.87 -9.96 -15.35
N VAL A 124 -8.09 -9.96 -15.88
CA VAL A 124 -8.52 -8.95 -16.86
C VAL A 124 -9.10 -7.75 -16.11
N ASN A 125 -8.52 -6.57 -16.31
CA ASN A 125 -9.05 -5.32 -15.77
C ASN A 125 -10.37 -4.96 -16.46
N LEU A 126 -11.48 -5.03 -15.71
CA LEU A 126 -12.82 -4.64 -16.16
C LEU A 126 -13.34 -3.41 -15.42
N ASN A 127 -12.46 -2.62 -14.81
CA ASN A 127 -12.84 -1.33 -14.26
C ASN A 127 -13.41 -0.41 -15.35
N SER A 128 -14.21 0.57 -14.91
CA SER A 128 -14.61 1.70 -15.77
C SER A 128 -13.41 2.62 -16.08
N PRO A 129 -13.50 3.50 -17.10
CA PRO A 129 -12.44 4.48 -17.41
C PRO A 129 -12.06 5.40 -16.26
N LEU A 130 -12.96 5.64 -15.30
CA LEU A 130 -12.66 6.43 -14.11
C LEU A 130 -11.64 5.76 -13.18
N LEU A 131 -11.56 4.43 -13.23
CA LEU A 131 -10.67 3.57 -12.45
C LEU A 131 -9.59 2.95 -13.38
N ASP A 132 -9.22 3.66 -14.45
CA ASP A 132 -8.20 3.28 -15.42
C ASP A 132 -8.44 1.92 -16.10
N GLY A 133 -9.71 1.51 -16.25
CA GLY A 133 -10.10 0.32 -17.01
C GLY A 133 -10.88 0.64 -18.29
N PRO A 134 -11.05 -0.34 -19.18
CA PRO A 134 -11.68 -0.12 -20.49
C PRO A 134 -13.22 -0.19 -20.47
N ALA A 135 -13.85 -0.66 -19.40
CA ALA A 135 -15.23 -1.13 -19.42
C ALA A 135 -16.25 -0.01 -19.10
N ASP A 136 -16.58 0.80 -20.10
CA ASP A 136 -17.74 1.73 -20.10
C ASP A 136 -18.94 1.18 -20.90
N THR A 137 -18.77 0.06 -21.59
CA THR A 137 -19.81 -0.64 -22.36
C THR A 137 -19.66 -2.15 -22.24
N MET A 138 -20.74 -2.89 -22.47
CA MET A 138 -20.69 -4.36 -22.55
C MET A 138 -19.75 -4.82 -23.65
N GLU A 139 -19.69 -4.09 -24.76
CA GLU A 139 -18.79 -4.39 -25.88
C GLU A 139 -17.31 -4.30 -25.47
N HIS A 140 -16.89 -3.21 -24.82
CA HIS A 140 -15.50 -3.08 -24.36
C HIS A 140 -15.14 -4.12 -23.29
N LEU A 141 -16.08 -4.46 -22.39
CA LEU A 141 -15.90 -5.57 -21.44
C LEU A 141 -15.64 -6.90 -22.17
N ILE A 142 -16.45 -7.21 -23.19
CA ILE A 142 -16.29 -8.43 -24.01
C ILE A 142 -14.95 -8.41 -24.76
N GLN A 143 -14.56 -7.27 -25.33
CA GLN A 143 -13.30 -7.12 -26.06
C GLN A 143 -12.08 -7.35 -25.16
N ALA A 144 -12.09 -6.82 -23.94
CA ALA A 144 -11.00 -7.04 -22.97
C ALA A 144 -10.84 -8.54 -22.61
N LEU A 145 -11.96 -9.25 -22.42
CA LEU A 145 -11.95 -10.70 -22.17
C LEU A 145 -11.51 -11.50 -23.40
N ALA A 146 -11.97 -11.12 -24.60
CA ALA A 146 -11.60 -11.77 -25.85
C ALA A 146 -10.10 -11.64 -26.13
N ALA A 147 -9.52 -10.46 -25.91
CA ALA A 147 -8.08 -10.23 -26.04
C ALA A 147 -7.28 -11.17 -25.12
N LYS A 148 -7.74 -11.40 -23.87
CA LYS A 148 -7.10 -12.38 -22.99
C LYS A 148 -7.23 -13.80 -23.54
N ALA A 149 -8.40 -14.18 -24.07
CA ALA A 149 -8.66 -15.50 -24.65
C ALA A 149 -7.79 -15.85 -25.87
N GLU A 150 -7.21 -14.86 -26.55
CA GLU A 150 -6.24 -15.06 -27.64
C GLU A 150 -4.83 -15.43 -27.11
N THR A 151 -4.53 -15.06 -25.87
CA THR A 151 -3.19 -15.22 -25.28
C THR A 151 -3.04 -16.45 -24.38
N VAL A 152 -4.15 -17.11 -24.00
CA VAL A 152 -4.14 -18.24 -23.06
C VAL A 152 -4.53 -19.56 -23.75
N PRO A 153 -3.93 -20.71 -23.37
CA PRO A 153 -4.29 -22.01 -23.94
C PRO A 153 -5.76 -22.39 -23.73
N ALA A 154 -6.38 -23.02 -24.74
CA ALA A 154 -7.79 -23.41 -24.69
C ALA A 154 -8.14 -24.22 -23.42
N GLY A 155 -9.24 -23.86 -22.76
CA GLY A 155 -9.71 -24.50 -21.52
C GLY A 155 -9.14 -23.93 -20.22
N GLU A 156 -8.06 -23.14 -20.27
CA GLU A 156 -7.55 -22.41 -19.10
C GLU A 156 -8.55 -21.29 -18.69
N PRO A 157 -8.67 -21.00 -17.38
CA PRO A 157 -9.64 -20.03 -16.88
C PRO A 157 -9.27 -18.59 -17.25
N ILE A 158 -10.30 -17.77 -17.49
CA ILE A 158 -10.17 -16.32 -17.62
C ILE A 158 -10.94 -15.67 -16.48
N ILE A 159 -10.22 -14.92 -15.65
CA ILE A 159 -10.78 -14.20 -14.51
C ILE A 159 -10.71 -12.71 -14.78
N GLY A 160 -11.84 -12.01 -14.69
CA GLY A 160 -11.90 -10.55 -14.77
C GLY A 160 -12.31 -9.92 -13.44
N PHE A 161 -11.84 -8.72 -13.15
CA PHE A 161 -12.12 -8.03 -11.88
C PHE A 161 -12.73 -6.65 -12.08
N ASN A 162 -13.52 -6.25 -11.07
CA ASN A 162 -14.11 -4.92 -10.88
C ASN A 162 -15.00 -4.38 -12.01
N TYR A 163 -15.77 -5.23 -12.70
CA TYR A 163 -16.85 -4.68 -13.53
C TYR A 163 -17.88 -3.96 -12.65
N ASP A 164 -18.51 -2.91 -13.20
CA ASP A 164 -19.54 -2.10 -12.52
C ASP A 164 -20.68 -1.84 -13.51
N ASP A 165 -21.81 -2.54 -13.32
CA ASP A 165 -22.96 -2.46 -14.22
C ASP A 165 -23.58 -1.06 -14.28
N THR A 166 -23.43 -0.28 -13.21
CA THR A 166 -23.98 1.08 -13.13
C THR A 166 -23.10 2.12 -13.83
N GLN A 167 -21.87 1.75 -14.21
CA GLN A 167 -21.01 2.55 -15.09
C GLN A 167 -21.02 2.07 -16.56
N LEU A 168 -21.54 0.86 -16.83
CA LEU A 168 -21.77 0.42 -18.20
C LEU A 168 -22.90 1.23 -18.85
N LYS A 169 -22.75 1.55 -20.13
CA LYS A 169 -23.78 2.23 -20.92
C LYS A 169 -25.13 1.52 -20.89
N GLU A 170 -25.12 0.21 -20.86
CA GLU A 170 -26.30 -0.66 -20.87
C GLU A 170 -27.05 -0.67 -19.53
N GLN A 171 -26.45 -0.21 -18.42
CA GLN A 171 -27.07 -0.14 -17.09
C GLN A 171 -27.68 -1.48 -16.64
N ARG A 172 -26.95 -2.58 -16.88
CA ARG A 172 -27.32 -3.94 -16.47
C ARG A 172 -26.09 -4.80 -16.25
N HIS A 173 -26.23 -5.84 -15.44
CA HIS A 173 -25.18 -6.84 -15.30
C HIS A 173 -24.93 -7.61 -16.62
N PRO A 174 -23.68 -8.07 -16.85
CA PRO A 174 -23.39 -9.05 -17.89
C PRO A 174 -24.15 -10.36 -17.63
N THR A 175 -24.42 -11.10 -18.71
CA THR A 175 -24.98 -12.45 -18.64
C THR A 175 -23.98 -13.46 -19.20
N ARG A 176 -24.21 -14.76 -18.97
CA ARG A 176 -23.44 -15.84 -19.58
C ARG A 176 -23.37 -15.70 -21.10
N HIS A 177 -24.44 -15.22 -21.74
CA HIS A 177 -24.51 -15.02 -23.18
C HIS A 177 -23.67 -13.83 -23.66
N ASP A 178 -23.44 -12.82 -22.82
CA ASP A 178 -22.50 -11.76 -23.13
C ASP A 178 -21.06 -12.28 -23.05
N LEU A 179 -20.73 -13.05 -22.00
CA LEU A 179 -19.40 -13.63 -21.83
C LEU A 179 -19.07 -14.72 -22.86
N ASP A 180 -20.06 -15.48 -23.33
CA ASP A 180 -19.91 -16.47 -24.39
C ASP A 180 -19.45 -15.82 -25.72
N LYS A 181 -19.72 -14.51 -25.93
CA LYS A 181 -19.22 -13.77 -27.10
C LYS A 181 -17.72 -13.49 -27.01
N ALA A 182 -17.16 -13.42 -25.80
CA ALA A 182 -15.72 -13.27 -25.61
C ALA A 182 -15.00 -14.59 -25.89
N SER A 183 -15.54 -15.70 -25.37
CA SER A 183 -15.10 -17.05 -25.74
C SER A 183 -16.06 -18.14 -25.28
N ASP A 184 -16.22 -19.17 -26.11
CA ASP A 184 -16.84 -20.46 -25.77
C ASP A 184 -15.79 -21.56 -25.47
N ARG A 185 -14.50 -21.29 -25.72
CA ARG A 185 -13.38 -22.23 -25.51
C ARG A 185 -12.81 -22.20 -24.09
N HIS A 186 -13.12 -21.16 -23.33
CA HIS A 186 -12.58 -20.94 -21.98
C HIS A 186 -13.71 -20.78 -20.97
N PRO A 187 -13.60 -21.38 -19.76
CA PRO A 187 -14.45 -20.99 -18.65
C PRO A 187 -14.07 -19.56 -18.22
N ILE A 188 -15.06 -18.67 -18.15
CA ILE A 188 -14.89 -17.25 -17.77
C ILE A 188 -15.69 -16.98 -16.50
N LEU A 189 -15.07 -16.28 -15.55
CA LEU A 189 -15.72 -15.73 -14.37
C LEU A 189 -15.27 -14.27 -14.18
N ILE A 190 -16.21 -13.34 -14.07
CA ILE A 190 -15.91 -11.93 -13.79
C ILE A 190 -16.49 -11.52 -12.43
N ARG A 191 -15.73 -10.74 -11.66
CA ARG A 191 -16.10 -10.26 -10.32
C ARG A 191 -16.60 -8.82 -10.38
N HIS A 192 -17.75 -8.55 -9.76
CA HIS A 192 -18.28 -7.20 -9.62
C HIS A 192 -17.44 -6.40 -8.61
N ILE A 193 -17.29 -5.09 -8.83
CA ILE A 193 -16.51 -4.18 -7.96
C ILE A 193 -16.93 -4.20 -6.49
N SER A 194 -18.19 -4.57 -6.21
CA SER A 194 -18.68 -4.80 -4.84
C SER A 194 -17.92 -5.88 -4.06
N GLY A 195 -17.31 -6.85 -4.75
CA GLY A 195 -16.84 -8.11 -4.15
C GLY A 195 -17.94 -9.14 -3.83
N HIS A 196 -19.22 -8.78 -3.94
CA HIS A 196 -20.38 -9.60 -3.53
C HIS A 196 -21.13 -10.28 -4.69
N MET A 197 -20.70 -10.09 -5.94
CA MET A 197 -21.37 -10.67 -7.10
C MET A 197 -20.35 -11.12 -8.14
N SER A 198 -20.68 -12.17 -8.90
CA SER A 198 -19.88 -12.60 -10.04
C SER A 198 -20.75 -13.09 -11.20
N VAL A 199 -20.22 -13.07 -12.42
CA VAL A 199 -20.90 -13.61 -13.61
C VAL A 199 -20.03 -14.67 -14.26
N ALA A 200 -20.61 -15.86 -14.47
CA ALA A 200 -19.97 -16.99 -15.14
C ALA A 200 -20.53 -17.19 -16.57
N ASN A 201 -19.67 -17.54 -17.52
CA ASN A 201 -20.12 -17.92 -18.88
C ASN A 201 -20.68 -19.36 -18.92
N SER A 202 -21.22 -19.77 -20.07
CA SER A 202 -21.82 -21.10 -20.21
C SER A 202 -20.80 -22.24 -20.00
N ALA A 203 -19.54 -22.05 -20.42
CA ALA A 203 -18.47 -23.03 -20.21
C ALA A 203 -18.14 -23.24 -18.72
N ALA A 204 -18.06 -22.15 -17.94
CA ALA A 204 -17.83 -22.23 -16.49
C ALA A 204 -19.02 -22.88 -15.75
N LEU A 205 -20.26 -22.52 -16.10
CA LEU A 205 -21.45 -23.15 -15.52
C LEU A 205 -21.51 -24.65 -15.82
N ALA A 206 -21.21 -25.05 -17.06
CA ALA A 206 -21.17 -26.46 -17.46
C ALA A 206 -20.09 -27.24 -16.72
N LYS A 207 -18.91 -26.63 -16.51
CA LYS A 207 -17.79 -27.25 -15.78
C LYS A 207 -18.17 -27.69 -14.37
N TYR A 208 -18.97 -26.89 -13.66
CA TYR A 208 -19.42 -27.20 -12.30
C TYR A 208 -20.85 -27.78 -12.23
N GLY A 209 -21.44 -28.14 -13.38
CA GLY A 209 -22.77 -28.77 -13.44
C GLY A 209 -23.92 -27.87 -12.95
N ILE A 210 -23.78 -26.54 -13.11
CA ILE A 210 -24.80 -25.58 -12.67
C ILE A 210 -25.92 -25.51 -13.70
N THR A 211 -27.15 -25.77 -13.26
CA THR A 211 -28.34 -25.86 -14.10
C THR A 211 -29.54 -25.17 -13.45
N GLY A 212 -30.67 -25.11 -14.16
CA GLY A 212 -31.94 -24.60 -13.59
C GLY A 212 -32.45 -25.39 -12.38
N ALA A 213 -31.93 -26.61 -12.13
CA ALA A 213 -32.30 -27.43 -10.98
C ALA A 213 -31.67 -26.96 -9.65
N ASN A 214 -30.56 -26.22 -9.68
CA ASN A 214 -29.90 -25.70 -8.47
C ASN A 214 -30.85 -24.77 -7.70
N GLN A 215 -30.93 -24.94 -6.38
CA GLN A 215 -31.83 -24.17 -5.50
C GLN A 215 -31.08 -23.17 -4.61
N THR A 216 -29.77 -23.02 -4.81
CA THR A 216 -28.95 -22.07 -4.04
C THR A 216 -29.49 -20.66 -4.22
N GLU A 217 -29.80 -20.02 -3.11
CA GLU A 217 -30.20 -18.62 -3.08
C GLU A 217 -29.09 -17.73 -3.68
N GLY A 218 -29.47 -16.68 -4.41
CA GLY A 218 -28.55 -15.80 -5.13
C GLY A 218 -28.14 -16.29 -6.53
N LEU A 219 -28.51 -17.51 -6.95
CA LEU A 219 -28.37 -17.95 -8.34
C LEU A 219 -29.48 -17.34 -9.22
N VAL A 220 -29.13 -16.32 -10.02
CA VAL A 220 -30.10 -15.63 -10.87
C VAL A 220 -30.46 -16.49 -12.08
N LYS A 221 -31.77 -16.57 -12.38
CA LYS A 221 -32.33 -17.36 -13.48
C LYS A 221 -33.18 -16.50 -14.40
N ASP A 222 -33.20 -16.84 -15.69
CA ASP A 222 -34.07 -16.22 -16.67
C ASP A 222 -35.53 -16.71 -16.55
N ALA A 223 -36.42 -16.17 -17.40
CA ALA A 223 -37.84 -16.52 -17.43
C ALA A 223 -38.11 -18.00 -17.75
N ASP A 224 -37.17 -18.70 -18.38
CA ASP A 224 -37.24 -20.12 -18.69
C ASP A 224 -36.66 -21.00 -17.56
N GLY A 225 -36.17 -20.37 -16.48
CA GLY A 225 -35.59 -21.04 -15.32
C GLY A 225 -34.13 -21.47 -15.50
N ASN A 226 -33.44 -21.02 -16.55
CA ASN A 226 -32.02 -21.31 -16.75
C ASN A 226 -31.13 -20.29 -16.04
N PRO A 227 -29.96 -20.68 -15.52
CA PRO A 227 -29.02 -19.73 -14.92
C PRO A 227 -28.61 -18.65 -15.92
N THR A 228 -28.67 -17.37 -15.51
CA THR A 228 -28.16 -16.25 -16.33
C THR A 228 -26.65 -16.14 -16.28
N GLY A 229 -26.01 -16.82 -15.32
CA GLY A 229 -24.59 -16.68 -15.00
C GLY A 229 -24.31 -15.75 -13.83
N LEU A 230 -25.24 -14.87 -13.46
CA LEU A 230 -25.09 -13.96 -12.31
C LEU A 230 -25.29 -14.70 -10.99
N LEU A 231 -24.30 -14.58 -10.11
CA LEU A 231 -24.20 -15.23 -8.80
C LEU A 231 -24.08 -14.14 -7.73
N LEU A 232 -25.09 -14.03 -6.88
CA LEU A 232 -25.17 -13.05 -5.81
C LEU A 232 -24.78 -13.69 -4.47
N GLU A 233 -23.86 -13.04 -3.75
CA GLU A 233 -23.38 -13.43 -2.43
C GLU A 233 -22.60 -14.74 -2.36
N SER A 234 -21.93 -14.94 -1.21
CA SER A 234 -20.94 -15.99 -1.00
C SER A 234 -21.44 -17.40 -1.37
N SER A 235 -22.69 -17.73 -1.01
CA SER A 235 -23.28 -19.05 -1.29
C SER A 235 -23.45 -19.33 -2.79
N ALA A 236 -23.94 -18.36 -3.58
CA ALA A 236 -24.10 -18.56 -5.02
C ALA A 236 -22.76 -18.51 -5.74
N MET A 237 -21.86 -17.60 -5.35
CA MET A 237 -20.53 -17.50 -5.95
C MET A 237 -19.69 -18.76 -5.71
N ALA A 238 -19.86 -19.41 -4.56
CA ALA A 238 -19.20 -20.68 -4.24
C ALA A 238 -19.61 -21.85 -5.16
N LEU A 239 -20.71 -21.73 -5.93
CA LEU A 239 -21.08 -22.72 -6.95
C LEU A 239 -20.08 -22.80 -8.10
N VAL A 240 -19.36 -21.71 -8.37
CA VAL A 240 -18.39 -21.60 -9.47
C VAL A 240 -17.03 -21.19 -8.90
N PRO A 241 -16.27 -22.14 -8.31
CA PRO A 241 -14.98 -21.85 -7.66
C PRO A 241 -13.83 -21.61 -8.65
N LEU A 242 -14.12 -21.11 -9.87
CA LEU A 242 -13.16 -20.98 -10.98
C LEU A 242 -11.95 -20.12 -10.64
N MET A 243 -12.12 -19.14 -9.75
CA MET A 243 -11.02 -18.28 -9.29
C MET A 243 -9.89 -19.08 -8.64
N GLY A 244 -10.19 -20.20 -7.98
CA GLY A 244 -9.17 -21.08 -7.38
C GLY A 244 -8.38 -21.91 -8.39
N GLU A 245 -8.78 -21.91 -9.67
CA GLU A 245 -8.05 -22.59 -10.76
C GLU A 245 -7.10 -21.66 -11.51
N LEU A 246 -7.15 -20.34 -11.26
CA LEU A 246 -6.24 -19.38 -11.87
C LEU A 246 -4.82 -19.63 -11.34
N LYS A 247 -3.90 -20.01 -12.23
CA LYS A 247 -2.49 -20.18 -11.89
C LYS A 247 -1.86 -18.81 -11.69
N THR A 248 -1.18 -18.62 -10.56
CA THR A 248 -0.51 -17.37 -10.18
C THR A 248 0.86 -17.68 -9.58
N ASN A 249 1.73 -16.67 -9.48
CA ASN A 249 2.91 -16.71 -8.65
C ASN A 249 2.76 -15.64 -7.54
N PRO A 250 2.65 -16.03 -6.26
CA PRO A 250 2.41 -15.09 -5.18
C PRO A 250 3.61 -14.17 -4.89
N LEU A 251 4.85 -14.61 -5.16
CA LEU A 251 6.04 -13.76 -5.02
C LEU A 251 6.06 -12.65 -6.08
N SER A 252 5.69 -12.97 -7.32
CA SER A 252 5.51 -11.98 -8.39
C SER A 252 4.38 -10.99 -8.07
N ALA A 253 3.27 -11.48 -7.47
CA ALA A 253 2.19 -10.62 -7.02
C ALA A 253 2.65 -9.65 -5.92
N VAL A 254 3.41 -10.11 -4.92
CA VAL A 254 4.01 -9.23 -3.90
C VAL A 254 4.96 -8.21 -4.52
N LEU A 255 5.83 -8.63 -5.45
CA LEU A 255 6.76 -7.73 -6.11
C LEU A 255 6.04 -6.61 -6.87
N ARG A 256 5.01 -6.96 -7.65
CA ARG A 256 4.21 -5.98 -8.40
C ARG A 256 3.43 -5.07 -7.45
N ALA A 257 2.77 -5.61 -6.44
CA ALA A 257 2.05 -4.82 -5.45
C ALA A 257 2.99 -3.84 -4.71
N ASN A 258 4.18 -4.30 -4.32
CA ASN A 258 5.20 -3.46 -3.70
C ASN A 258 5.56 -2.26 -4.59
N GLN A 259 5.74 -2.48 -5.90
CA GLN A 259 6.02 -1.38 -6.83
C GLN A 259 4.85 -0.39 -6.94
N VAL A 260 3.62 -0.87 -7.05
CA VAL A 260 2.42 -0.02 -7.20
C VAL A 260 2.18 0.82 -5.95
N TYR A 261 2.32 0.23 -4.76
CA TYR A 261 2.17 0.94 -3.49
C TYR A 261 3.30 1.97 -3.29
N ALA A 262 4.55 1.58 -3.54
CA ALA A 262 5.67 2.49 -3.45
C ALA A 262 5.54 3.65 -4.45
N ALA A 263 4.96 3.41 -5.65
CA ALA A 263 4.66 4.46 -6.62
C ALA A 263 3.63 5.48 -6.15
N ALA A 264 2.70 5.06 -5.29
CA ALA A 264 1.73 5.96 -4.67
C ALA A 264 2.27 6.70 -3.43
N GLY A 265 3.57 6.59 -3.12
CA GLY A 265 4.18 7.21 -1.94
C GLY A 265 3.97 6.41 -0.64
N VAL A 266 3.42 5.20 -0.74
CA VAL A 266 3.11 4.36 0.42
C VAL A 266 4.39 3.67 0.89
N THR A 267 4.74 3.94 2.15
CA THR A 267 5.89 3.34 2.85
C THR A 267 5.46 2.21 3.78
N THR A 268 4.20 2.24 4.23
CA THR A 268 3.57 1.19 5.01
C THR A 268 2.21 0.86 4.38
N GLY A 269 2.11 -0.29 3.73
CA GLY A 269 0.86 -0.81 3.16
C GLY A 269 0.02 -1.57 4.18
N ASP A 270 -1.25 -1.76 3.87
CA ASP A 270 -2.21 -2.48 4.71
C ASP A 270 -2.63 -3.80 4.05
N SER A 271 -2.65 -4.87 4.84
CA SER A 271 -2.98 -6.23 4.42
C SER A 271 -4.10 -6.77 5.30
N GLY A 272 -5.32 -6.34 4.96
CA GLY A 272 -6.60 -6.76 5.48
C GLY A 272 -6.96 -8.21 5.13
N THR A 273 -7.75 -8.86 5.99
CA THR A 273 -8.32 -10.20 5.78
C THR A 273 -7.29 -11.32 5.59
N THR A 274 -6.13 -11.22 6.23
CA THR A 274 -5.02 -12.15 6.02
C THR A 274 -5.14 -13.46 6.80
N MET A 275 -4.47 -14.48 6.28
CA MET A 275 -4.32 -15.80 6.88
C MET A 275 -2.83 -16.11 7.06
N VAL A 276 -2.40 -16.34 8.31
CA VAL A 276 -0.97 -16.48 8.65
C VAL A 276 -0.32 -17.59 7.86
N ILE A 277 -1.04 -18.70 7.66
CA ILE A 277 -0.56 -19.88 6.95
C ILE A 277 -0.36 -19.67 5.44
N SER A 278 -1.04 -18.71 4.81
CA SER A 278 -0.89 -18.46 3.36
C SER A 278 -0.02 -17.25 3.07
N ASP A 279 -0.13 -16.20 3.87
CA ASP A 279 0.41 -14.89 3.51
C ASP A 279 1.78 -14.62 4.13
N MET A 280 1.97 -15.00 5.40
CA MET A 280 3.22 -14.71 6.12
C MET A 280 4.45 -15.38 5.47
N PRO A 281 4.40 -16.67 5.09
CA PRO A 281 5.52 -17.30 4.39
C PRO A 281 5.88 -16.60 3.08
N VAL A 282 4.88 -16.14 2.32
CA VAL A 282 5.08 -15.42 1.05
C VAL A 282 5.75 -14.08 1.32
N PHE A 283 5.30 -13.33 2.33
CA PHE A 283 5.92 -12.05 2.68
C PHE A 283 7.37 -12.22 3.17
N GLN A 284 7.64 -13.22 4.01
CA GLN A 284 9.00 -13.47 4.51
C GLN A 284 9.95 -13.96 3.40
N LYS A 285 9.48 -14.85 2.51
CA LYS A 285 10.22 -15.23 1.29
C LYS A 285 10.48 -14.01 0.40
N SER A 286 9.51 -13.11 0.27
CA SER A 286 9.66 -11.87 -0.50
C SER A 286 10.66 -10.90 0.14
N LEU A 287 10.71 -10.79 1.47
CA LEU A 287 11.74 -10.03 2.18
C LEU A 287 13.14 -10.62 1.96
N LEU A 288 13.27 -11.94 2.06
CA LEU A 288 14.54 -12.64 1.84
C LEU A 288 15.07 -12.43 0.41
N LYS A 289 14.16 -12.36 -0.58
CA LYS A 289 14.49 -12.10 -1.99
C LYS A 289 14.62 -10.61 -2.35
N GLY A 290 14.34 -9.69 -1.43
CA GLY A 290 14.34 -8.24 -1.71
C GLY A 290 13.15 -7.75 -2.56
N ASN A 291 12.09 -8.56 -2.68
CA ASN A 291 10.90 -8.28 -3.46
C ASN A 291 9.84 -7.45 -2.70
N LEU A 292 9.94 -7.40 -1.37
CA LEU A 292 9.11 -6.56 -0.53
C LEU A 292 10.02 -5.51 0.12
N ASN A 293 9.81 -4.24 -0.18
CA ASN A 293 10.63 -3.10 0.26
C ASN A 293 9.86 -2.06 1.08
N ILE A 294 8.52 -2.03 0.96
CA ILE A 294 7.64 -1.32 1.89
C ILE A 294 7.42 -2.10 3.19
N ARG A 295 6.88 -1.44 4.21
CA ARG A 295 6.39 -2.09 5.44
C ARG A 295 4.94 -2.55 5.25
N LEU A 296 4.47 -3.47 6.08
CA LEU A 296 3.11 -3.98 6.06
C LEU A 296 2.48 -3.95 7.46
N LEU A 297 1.24 -3.48 7.52
CA LEU A 297 0.30 -3.75 8.60
C LEU A 297 -0.45 -5.04 8.28
N TYR A 298 -0.28 -6.04 9.12
CA TYR A 298 -0.83 -7.38 8.93
C TYR A 298 -2.09 -7.56 9.76
N HIS A 299 -3.26 -7.59 9.12
CA HIS A 299 -4.56 -7.65 9.78
C HIS A 299 -5.18 -9.05 9.65
N PRO A 300 -4.89 -9.96 10.60
CA PRO A 300 -5.36 -11.33 10.52
C PRO A 300 -6.88 -11.37 10.56
N MET A 301 -7.48 -12.24 9.74
CA MET A 301 -8.89 -12.59 9.87
C MET A 301 -9.15 -13.07 11.30
N GLY A 302 -10.03 -12.37 12.00
CA GLY A 302 -10.33 -12.63 13.40
C GLY A 302 -11.44 -13.66 13.59
N TYR A 303 -12.60 -13.43 12.99
CA TYR A 303 -13.72 -14.36 13.05
C TYR A 303 -14.49 -14.26 11.73
N HIS A 304 -14.89 -15.40 11.17
CA HIS A 304 -15.64 -15.48 9.92
C HIS A 304 -16.99 -16.15 10.23
N GLY A 305 -18.06 -15.36 10.46
CA GLY A 305 -19.35 -15.85 11.01
C GLY A 305 -20.20 -16.70 10.03
N THR A 306 -21.43 -17.17 10.33
CA THR A 306 -22.42 -16.88 11.40
C THR A 306 -22.67 -18.08 12.37
N ASP A 307 -22.61 -17.82 13.68
CA ASP A 307 -23.30 -18.52 14.79
C ASP A 307 -22.92 -19.96 15.25
N ALA A 308 -21.92 -20.66 14.72
CA ALA A 308 -21.42 -21.88 15.39
C ALA A 308 -19.96 -22.31 15.14
N VAL A 309 -19.30 -21.86 14.07
CA VAL A 309 -17.94 -22.33 13.76
C VAL A 309 -17.12 -21.20 13.19
N ASP A 310 -16.17 -20.70 13.98
CA ASP A 310 -15.05 -19.97 13.42
C ASP A 310 -14.28 -20.90 12.47
N SER A 311 -14.41 -20.67 11.17
CA SER A 311 -13.84 -21.54 10.15
C SER A 311 -12.34 -21.30 9.94
N ALA A 312 -11.85 -20.10 10.24
CA ALA A 312 -10.51 -19.66 9.84
C ALA A 312 -9.75 -18.87 10.91
N GLY A 313 -10.43 -18.00 11.65
CA GLY A 313 -9.80 -17.05 12.56
C GLY A 313 -9.04 -17.71 13.72
N TRP A 314 -9.48 -18.89 14.14
CA TRP A 314 -8.81 -19.66 15.18
C TRP A 314 -7.40 -20.10 14.81
N MET A 315 -7.13 -20.36 13.52
CA MET A 315 -5.79 -20.73 13.07
C MET A 315 -4.84 -19.55 13.24
N ASN A 316 -5.29 -18.34 12.87
CA ASN A 316 -4.54 -17.11 13.09
C ASN A 316 -4.31 -16.87 14.59
N ARG A 317 -5.34 -17.06 15.43
CA ARG A 317 -5.19 -16.94 16.89
C ARG A 317 -4.16 -17.93 17.44
N ALA A 318 -4.23 -19.20 17.04
CA ALA A 318 -3.29 -20.23 17.45
C ALA A 318 -1.84 -19.84 17.10
N THR A 319 -1.57 -19.50 15.84
CA THR A 319 -0.22 -19.12 15.39
C THR A 319 0.27 -17.82 16.05
N LEU A 320 -0.62 -16.92 16.45
CA LEU A 320 -0.29 -15.66 17.14
C LEU A 320 -0.30 -15.77 18.68
N GLY A 321 -0.16 -16.99 19.19
CA GLY A 321 0.12 -17.25 20.61
C GLY A 321 -1.12 -17.25 21.51
N TRP A 322 -2.33 -17.33 20.96
CA TRP A 322 -3.52 -17.55 21.78
C TRP A 322 -3.50 -18.97 22.32
N ALA A 323 -4.09 -19.19 23.49
CA ALA A 323 -4.23 -20.50 24.10
C ALA A 323 -5.63 -21.05 23.85
N ASP A 324 -5.70 -22.38 23.68
CA ASP A 324 -6.97 -23.07 23.59
C ASP A 324 -7.61 -23.17 24.99
N ASN A 325 -8.83 -22.65 25.11
CA ASN A 325 -9.62 -22.75 26.30
C ASN A 325 -11.10 -22.78 25.89
N VAL A 326 -11.78 -23.86 26.25
CA VAL A 326 -13.19 -24.04 25.93
C VAL A 326 -14.00 -23.06 26.78
N ASN A 327 -14.61 -22.08 26.12
CA ASN A 327 -15.63 -21.26 26.74
C ASN A 327 -16.91 -22.10 26.92
N PRO A 328 -17.40 -22.36 28.14
CA PRO A 328 -18.59 -23.19 28.34
C PRO A 328 -19.86 -22.62 27.67
N ASP A 329 -19.93 -21.30 27.52
CA ASP A 329 -21.05 -20.60 26.88
C ASP A 329 -20.93 -20.60 25.34
N PHE A 330 -19.71 -20.79 24.83
CA PHE A 330 -19.38 -20.85 23.40
C PHE A 330 -18.39 -22.01 23.15
N PRO A 331 -18.84 -23.28 23.27
CA PRO A 331 -17.95 -24.45 23.30
C PRO A 331 -17.24 -24.75 21.98
N THR A 332 -17.61 -24.03 20.92
CA THR A 332 -16.99 -24.08 19.58
C THR A 332 -15.85 -23.08 19.43
N ASP A 333 -15.70 -22.15 20.37
CA ASP A 333 -14.56 -21.24 20.42
C ASP A 333 -13.30 -22.04 20.74
N ILE A 334 -12.39 -22.04 19.78
CA ILE A 334 -11.06 -22.58 19.93
C ILE A 334 -10.05 -21.44 19.85
N TYR A 335 -9.01 -21.54 20.67
CA TYR A 335 -7.98 -20.48 20.79
C TYR A 335 -8.55 -19.09 21.14
N ALA A 336 -9.45 -19.02 22.13
CA ALA A 336 -10.09 -17.77 22.56
C ALA A 336 -9.44 -17.13 23.83
N ASP A 337 -8.35 -17.71 24.36
CA ASP A 337 -7.59 -17.12 25.46
C ASP A 337 -6.37 -16.34 24.94
N GLY A 338 -6.48 -15.01 24.91
CA GLY A 338 -5.45 -14.09 24.45
C GLY A 338 -4.44 -13.67 25.51
N SER A 339 -4.34 -14.36 26.66
CA SER A 339 -3.37 -14.00 27.70
C SER A 339 -1.91 -14.01 27.22
N ASN A 340 -1.57 -14.84 26.23
CA ASN A 340 -0.24 -14.93 25.62
C ASN A 340 -0.17 -14.35 24.20
N ALA A 341 -1.26 -13.73 23.72
CA ALA A 341 -1.34 -13.23 22.35
C ALA A 341 -0.33 -12.12 22.07
N VAL A 342 0.28 -12.16 20.89
CA VAL A 342 1.06 -11.05 20.34
C VAL A 342 0.19 -9.79 20.30
N LYS A 343 0.73 -8.64 20.67
CA LYS A 343 -0.02 -7.38 20.76
C LYS A 343 -0.03 -6.65 19.42
N THR A 344 -1.15 -6.03 19.06
CA THR A 344 -1.21 -5.04 17.96
C THR A 344 -0.08 -4.01 18.09
N GLY A 345 0.59 -3.71 16.99
CA GLY A 345 1.78 -2.86 16.87
C GLY A 345 3.11 -3.60 17.03
N SER A 346 3.11 -4.89 17.38
CA SER A 346 4.34 -5.67 17.49
C SER A 346 4.93 -5.99 16.12
N ASP A 347 6.26 -5.91 16.00
CA ASP A 347 6.97 -6.44 14.84
C ASP A 347 6.89 -7.97 14.83
N ILE A 348 6.29 -8.53 13.79
CA ILE A 348 6.12 -9.96 13.58
C ILE A 348 6.93 -10.46 12.38
N THR A 349 7.86 -9.65 11.85
CA THR A 349 8.60 -9.96 10.62
C THR A 349 9.29 -11.33 10.68
N SER A 350 9.90 -11.66 11.82
CA SER A 350 10.66 -12.91 12.01
C SER A 350 9.89 -13.96 12.81
N MET A 351 8.55 -13.87 12.87
CA MET A 351 7.75 -14.90 13.54
C MET A 351 7.90 -16.24 12.84
N GLN A 352 8.03 -17.32 13.61
CA GLN A 352 8.01 -18.67 13.06
C GLN A 352 6.57 -19.04 12.69
N VAL A 353 6.39 -19.65 11.53
CA VAL A 353 5.06 -20.04 11.03
C VAL A 353 4.84 -21.51 11.34
N GLU A 354 3.74 -21.79 12.02
CA GLU A 354 3.25 -23.13 12.29
C GLU A 354 1.91 -23.34 11.59
N MET A 355 1.74 -24.51 10.99
CA MET A 355 0.48 -24.94 10.40
C MET A 355 -0.41 -25.51 11.49
N TYR A 356 -1.65 -25.02 11.59
CA TYR A 356 -2.68 -25.56 12.46
C TYR A 356 -3.85 -26.07 11.61
N TYR A 357 -4.33 -27.28 11.89
CA TYR A 357 -5.54 -27.81 11.24
C TYR A 357 -6.26 -28.84 12.13
N LYS A 358 -7.51 -29.15 11.79
CA LYS A 358 -8.28 -30.24 12.41
C LYS A 358 -8.08 -31.53 11.63
N ASP A 359 -7.68 -32.60 12.29
CA ASP A 359 -7.57 -33.93 11.68
C ASP A 359 -8.96 -34.55 11.40
N GLY A 360 -8.99 -35.74 10.79
CA GLY A 360 -10.24 -36.46 10.48
C GLY A 360 -11.08 -36.83 11.72
N ASN A 361 -10.53 -36.71 12.93
CA ASN A 361 -11.23 -36.92 14.20
C ASN A 361 -11.65 -35.59 14.87
N GLY A 362 -11.37 -34.45 14.24
CA GLY A 362 -11.65 -33.11 14.77
C GLY A 362 -10.63 -32.60 15.80
N SER A 363 -9.53 -33.31 16.01
CA SER A 363 -8.46 -32.89 16.92
C SER A 363 -7.57 -31.86 16.25
N VAL A 364 -7.19 -30.80 16.99
CA VAL A 364 -6.22 -29.82 16.49
C VAL A 364 -4.82 -30.43 16.54
N VAL A 365 -4.14 -30.39 15.40
CA VAL A 365 -2.73 -30.80 15.24
C VAL A 365 -1.96 -29.66 14.61
N HIS A 366 -0.66 -29.60 14.90
CA HIS A 366 0.24 -28.59 14.34
C HIS A 366 1.61 -29.15 14.00
N PHE A 367 2.28 -28.52 13.04
CA PHE A 367 3.64 -28.83 12.65
C PHE A 367 4.32 -27.58 12.03
N PRO A 368 5.66 -27.52 12.03
CA PRO A 368 6.40 -26.40 11.42
C PRO A 368 6.13 -26.25 9.91
N TYR A 369 6.01 -25.02 9.41
CA TYR A 369 5.61 -24.76 8.02
C TYR A 369 6.55 -25.40 6.98
N GLU A 370 7.83 -25.59 7.30
CA GLU A 370 8.81 -26.25 6.42
C GLU A 370 8.47 -27.71 6.07
N VAL A 371 7.55 -28.34 6.82
CA VAL A 371 7.00 -29.66 6.46
C VAL A 371 6.06 -29.56 5.25
N THR A 372 5.33 -28.45 5.11
CA THR A 372 4.49 -28.15 3.93
C THR A 372 5.34 -27.73 2.75
N ASP A 373 6.32 -26.87 3.01
CA ASP A 373 7.13 -26.20 2.00
C ASP A 373 8.61 -26.23 2.43
N PRO A 374 9.38 -27.25 2.01
CA PRO A 374 10.78 -27.39 2.40
C PRO A 374 11.65 -26.17 2.07
N ASP A 375 11.30 -25.38 1.04
CA ASP A 375 12.04 -24.17 0.66
C ASP A 375 11.85 -23.04 1.68
N TYR A 376 10.85 -23.14 2.55
CA TYR A 376 10.68 -22.21 3.67
C TYR A 376 11.74 -22.40 4.77
N ALA A 377 12.44 -23.54 4.84
CA ALA A 377 13.50 -23.75 5.83
C ALA A 377 14.59 -22.66 5.78
N ALA A 378 14.92 -22.19 4.58
CA ALA A 378 15.87 -21.10 4.38
C ALA A 378 15.40 -19.76 4.99
N VAL A 379 14.09 -19.53 5.08
CA VAL A 379 13.52 -18.35 5.76
C VAL A 379 13.70 -18.47 7.27
N GLY A 380 13.43 -19.64 7.84
CA GLY A 380 13.56 -19.89 9.28
C GLY A 380 15.00 -19.74 9.79
N GLU A 381 16.00 -19.96 8.92
CA GLU A 381 17.43 -19.80 9.22
C GLU A 381 17.96 -18.38 8.93
N ALA A 382 17.25 -17.57 8.15
CA ALA A 382 17.72 -16.26 7.70
C ALA A 382 17.49 -15.14 8.73
N GLU A 383 18.42 -14.20 8.78
CA GLU A 383 18.22 -12.92 9.49
C GLU A 383 17.42 -11.96 8.60
N LEU A 384 16.08 -12.01 8.72
CA LEU A 384 15.20 -11.10 8.00
C LEU A 384 15.37 -9.64 8.48
N PRO A 385 15.18 -8.64 7.58
CA PRO A 385 15.17 -7.24 7.98
C PRO A 385 14.09 -7.00 9.04
N GLN A 386 14.44 -6.33 10.13
CA GLN A 386 13.50 -6.02 11.20
C GLN A 386 12.55 -4.87 10.82
N GLN A 387 11.44 -4.75 11.56
CA GLN A 387 10.46 -3.67 11.48
C GLN A 387 9.77 -3.56 10.12
N ARG A 388 9.52 -4.69 9.45
CA ARG A 388 8.91 -4.71 8.12
C ARG A 388 7.45 -5.12 8.14
N ILE A 389 7.04 -6.03 9.01
CA ILE A 389 5.68 -6.51 9.12
C ILE A 389 5.23 -6.35 10.57
N PHE A 390 4.17 -5.58 10.80
CA PHE A 390 3.63 -5.34 12.13
C PHE A 390 2.25 -5.97 12.25
N LEU A 391 1.94 -6.55 13.41
CA LEU A 391 0.60 -7.03 13.69
C LEU A 391 -0.36 -5.84 13.80
N GLY A 392 -1.35 -5.78 12.93
CA GLY A 392 -2.44 -4.81 12.97
C GLY A 392 -3.57 -5.24 13.92
N ALA A 393 -4.76 -4.68 13.67
CA ALA A 393 -6.01 -5.07 14.32
C ALA A 393 -6.58 -6.37 13.71
N TRP A 394 -7.38 -7.10 14.49
CA TRP A 394 -8.05 -8.32 14.03
C TRP A 394 -9.27 -7.98 13.15
N LYS A 395 -9.30 -8.47 11.90
CA LYS A 395 -10.35 -8.16 10.93
C LYS A 395 -11.63 -8.92 11.19
N ILE A 396 -12.74 -8.20 11.20
CA ILE A 396 -14.11 -8.70 11.28
C ILE A 396 -14.89 -8.08 10.12
N VAL A 397 -15.71 -8.87 9.43
CA VAL A 397 -16.59 -8.39 8.36
C VAL A 397 -18.03 -8.44 8.87
N ASP A 398 -18.74 -7.33 9.09
CA ASP A 398 -20.13 -7.39 9.58
C ASP A 398 -21.16 -7.39 8.45
N ASP A 399 -21.03 -6.47 7.49
CA ASP A 399 -21.93 -6.32 6.35
C ASP A 399 -21.21 -6.31 4.99
N GLY A 400 -21.97 -6.11 3.92
CA GLY A 400 -21.45 -6.07 2.54
C GLY A 400 -21.07 -4.68 2.04
N SER A 401 -21.37 -4.38 0.79
CA SER A 401 -21.02 -3.10 0.16
C SER A 401 -22.22 -2.33 -0.41
N PRO A 402 -22.18 -0.98 -0.39
CA PRO A 402 -23.23 -0.15 -0.95
C PRO A 402 -23.50 -0.41 -2.43
N GLN A 403 -22.45 -0.61 -3.22
CA GLN A 403 -22.49 -0.81 -4.66
C GLN A 403 -23.15 -2.14 -5.03
N GLY A 404 -23.00 -3.15 -4.18
CA GLY A 404 -23.67 -4.45 -4.35
C GLY A 404 -25.07 -4.50 -3.75
N TYR A 405 -25.58 -3.40 -3.21
CA TYR A 405 -26.82 -3.35 -2.41
C TYR A 405 -26.78 -4.22 -1.15
N THR A 406 -25.59 -4.55 -0.63
CA THR A 406 -25.41 -5.54 0.46
C THR A 406 -24.91 -4.93 1.76
N ALA A 407 -24.74 -3.61 1.80
CA ALA A 407 -24.55 -2.89 3.05
C ALA A 407 -25.85 -2.91 3.87
N TRP A 408 -25.74 -3.12 5.17
CA TRP A 408 -26.91 -3.24 6.04
C TRP A 408 -27.41 -1.87 6.50
N MET A 409 -28.43 -1.38 5.83
CA MET A 409 -28.97 -0.03 6.01
C MET A 409 -30.13 0.01 7.02
N LYS A 410 -30.19 1.06 7.85
CA LYS A 410 -31.40 1.38 8.62
C LYS A 410 -32.56 1.74 7.70
N LYS A 411 -33.80 1.65 8.22
CA LYS A 411 -35.00 2.15 7.53
C LYS A 411 -34.80 3.61 7.03
N PRO A 412 -35.25 3.94 5.80
CA PRO A 412 -35.99 3.10 4.85
C PRO A 412 -35.11 2.32 3.87
N GLY A 413 -33.82 2.09 4.14
CA GLY A 413 -32.91 1.40 3.23
C GLY A 413 -32.38 2.29 2.09
N TYR A 414 -32.05 1.68 0.95
CA TYR A 414 -31.54 2.37 -0.23
C TYR A 414 -32.56 3.33 -0.86
N TYR A 415 -32.06 4.33 -1.57
CA TYR A 415 -32.84 5.45 -2.09
C TYR A 415 -33.71 5.07 -3.29
N ASP A 416 -33.20 4.26 -4.22
CA ASP A 416 -33.92 3.77 -5.40
C ASP A 416 -34.59 2.40 -5.21
N TRP A 417 -34.67 1.91 -3.97
CA TRP A 417 -35.15 0.56 -3.65
C TRP A 417 -36.47 0.19 -4.35
N GLY A 418 -37.42 1.13 -4.47
CA GLY A 418 -38.75 0.88 -5.06
C GLY A 418 -38.84 0.87 -6.60
N ASP A 419 -37.74 1.17 -7.30
CA ASP A 419 -37.70 1.21 -8.77
C ASP A 419 -37.21 -0.11 -9.40
N TYR A 420 -36.82 -1.11 -8.61
CA TYR A 420 -36.46 -2.44 -9.10
C TYR A 420 -37.70 -3.36 -9.17
N THR A 421 -37.95 -3.99 -10.33
CA THR A 421 -39.14 -4.85 -10.53
C THR A 421 -38.98 -6.21 -9.86
N ALA A 422 -40.05 -6.95 -9.54
CA ALA A 422 -39.95 -8.31 -8.99
C ALA A 422 -39.27 -9.37 -9.90
N GLU A 423 -38.93 -8.99 -11.14
CA GLU A 423 -38.08 -9.73 -12.10
C GLU A 423 -36.59 -9.32 -12.00
N ASP A 424 -36.30 -8.14 -11.41
CA ASP A 424 -34.97 -7.58 -11.10
C ASP A 424 -34.64 -7.49 -9.60
N SER A 425 -35.61 -7.70 -8.68
CA SER A 425 -35.56 -7.05 -7.36
C SER A 425 -35.52 -7.94 -6.12
N PHE A 426 -34.52 -7.66 -5.30
CA PHE A 426 -34.61 -6.93 -4.02
C PHE A 426 -35.97 -6.91 -3.27
N ASP A 427 -37.13 -6.65 -3.91
CA ASP A 427 -38.42 -6.52 -3.18
C ASP A 427 -39.00 -7.84 -2.65
N LYS A 428 -38.53 -9.00 -3.13
CA LYS A 428 -38.95 -10.31 -2.59
C LYS A 428 -38.15 -10.76 -1.37
N ALA A 429 -37.03 -10.10 -1.05
CA ALA A 429 -36.07 -10.61 -0.10
C ALA A 429 -36.04 -9.73 1.16
N GLY A 430 -36.40 -10.31 2.31
CA GLY A 430 -35.96 -9.79 3.62
C GLY A 430 -34.43 -9.78 3.80
N TYR A 431 -33.71 -10.24 2.79
CA TYR A 431 -32.27 -10.44 2.70
C TYR A 431 -31.47 -9.15 2.94
N PHE A 432 -31.89 -7.99 2.44
CA PHE A 432 -31.07 -6.76 2.53
C PHE A 432 -31.45 -5.79 3.65
N ASN A 433 -32.52 -6.10 4.39
CA ASN A 433 -32.78 -5.47 5.68
C ASN A 433 -32.79 -6.55 6.77
N GLY A 434 -31.61 -7.07 7.09
CA GLY A 434 -31.38 -7.83 8.32
C GLY A 434 -31.79 -9.30 8.34
N LEU A 435 -31.82 -10.03 7.21
CA LEU A 435 -31.95 -11.50 7.21
C LEU A 435 -30.95 -12.20 6.26
N ALA A 436 -30.83 -13.52 6.44
CA ALA A 436 -29.72 -14.39 6.04
C ALA A 436 -28.96 -13.97 4.77
N GLY A 437 -27.68 -13.60 4.92
CA GLY A 437 -26.73 -13.47 3.81
C GLY A 437 -26.20 -12.06 3.51
N THR A 438 -26.81 -10.98 4.04
CA THR A 438 -26.19 -9.63 4.04
C THR A 438 -25.30 -9.34 5.23
N ARG A 439 -25.56 -10.03 6.34
CA ARG A 439 -24.71 -9.98 7.52
C ARG A 439 -23.94 -11.27 7.66
N TYR A 440 -22.68 -11.13 8.02
CA TYR A 440 -21.83 -12.25 8.45
C TYR A 440 -22.02 -12.57 9.93
N PHE A 441 -22.74 -11.73 10.68
CA PHE A 441 -22.98 -11.92 12.11
C PHE A 441 -24.42 -11.58 12.50
N THR A 442 -24.95 -12.27 13.51
CA THR A 442 -26.03 -11.73 14.33
C THR A 442 -25.49 -10.59 15.20
N SER A 443 -26.36 -9.72 15.75
CA SER A 443 -25.90 -8.66 16.66
C SER A 443 -25.23 -9.23 17.92
N GLU A 444 -25.70 -10.37 18.42
CA GLU A 444 -25.05 -11.09 19.52
C GLU A 444 -23.71 -11.69 19.08
N GLY A 445 -23.64 -12.26 17.87
CA GLY A 445 -22.40 -12.77 17.27
C GLY A 445 -21.32 -11.69 17.09
N LEU A 446 -21.70 -10.49 16.65
CA LEU A 446 -20.76 -9.37 16.49
C LEU A 446 -20.23 -8.89 17.86
N TYR A 447 -21.13 -8.72 18.83
CA TYR A 447 -20.77 -8.43 20.22
C TYR A 447 -19.79 -9.47 20.78
N HIS A 448 -20.07 -10.75 20.56
CA HIS A 448 -19.23 -11.85 20.99
C HIS A 448 -17.85 -11.82 20.31
N ALA A 449 -17.81 -11.68 18.98
CA ALA A 449 -16.57 -11.65 18.21
C ALA A 449 -15.64 -10.51 18.66
N ILE A 450 -16.17 -9.29 18.84
CA ILE A 450 -15.39 -8.17 19.38
C ILE A 450 -14.96 -8.43 20.83
N GLY A 451 -15.85 -9.04 21.63
CA GLY A 451 -15.61 -9.38 23.04
C GLY A 451 -14.41 -10.30 23.27
N ILE A 452 -14.15 -11.26 22.38
CA ILE A 452 -12.96 -12.14 22.43
C ILE A 452 -11.67 -11.31 22.47
N TYR A 453 -11.57 -10.32 21.59
CA TYR A 453 -10.38 -9.47 21.44
C TYR A 453 -10.28 -8.39 22.50
N HIS A 454 -11.39 -7.69 22.76
CA HIS A 454 -11.46 -6.61 23.73
C HIS A 454 -10.99 -7.06 25.11
N LYS A 455 -11.42 -8.24 25.57
CA LYS A 455 -11.06 -8.80 26.88
C LYS A 455 -9.54 -8.78 27.15
N TYR A 456 -8.72 -8.93 26.11
CA TYR A 456 -7.25 -8.99 26.21
C TYR A 456 -6.54 -7.71 25.70
N GLY A 457 -7.30 -6.63 25.48
CA GLY A 457 -6.81 -5.33 25.01
C GLY A 457 -6.32 -5.34 23.57
N GLN A 458 -6.82 -6.26 22.74
CA GLN A 458 -6.50 -6.34 21.32
C GLN A 458 -7.41 -5.43 20.50
N SER A 459 -6.87 -4.82 19.46
CA SER A 459 -7.63 -4.00 18.51
C SER A 459 -8.41 -4.89 17.54
N THR A 460 -9.61 -4.48 17.17
CA THR A 460 -10.34 -5.08 16.03
C THR A 460 -10.57 -4.02 14.98
N GLU A 461 -10.57 -4.44 13.72
CA GLU A 461 -11.04 -3.64 12.61
C GLU A 461 -12.31 -4.28 12.06
N THR A 462 -13.43 -3.56 12.09
CA THR A 462 -14.74 -4.09 11.73
C THR A 462 -15.24 -3.37 10.49
N HIS A 463 -15.46 -4.12 9.43
CA HIS A 463 -16.12 -3.64 8.21
C HIS A 463 -17.55 -3.21 8.52
N THR A 464 -17.86 -1.93 8.34
CA THR A 464 -19.20 -1.38 8.58
C THR A 464 -19.55 -0.32 7.52
N ASN A 465 -20.27 -0.71 6.47
CA ASN A 465 -20.71 0.23 5.44
C ASN A 465 -22.06 0.86 5.76
N GLY A 466 -23.04 0.01 6.11
CA GLY A 466 -24.42 0.42 6.30
C GLY A 466 -24.70 1.03 7.67
N SER A 467 -25.73 1.87 7.76
CA SER A 467 -26.04 2.60 8.98
C SER A 467 -26.57 1.69 10.10
N ALA A 468 -27.15 0.55 9.76
CA ALA A 468 -27.58 -0.45 10.75
C ALA A 468 -26.40 -1.30 11.23
N SER A 469 -25.43 -1.59 10.35
CA SER A 469 -24.15 -2.19 10.75
C SER A 469 -23.38 -1.27 11.71
N ALA A 470 -23.28 0.03 11.40
CA ALA A 470 -22.67 1.01 12.31
C ALA A 470 -23.37 1.07 13.68
N GLU A 471 -24.70 1.02 13.71
CA GLU A 471 -25.48 0.98 14.95
C GLU A 471 -25.21 -0.29 15.76
N ALA A 472 -25.19 -1.45 15.10
CA ALA A 472 -24.88 -2.72 15.73
C ALA A 472 -23.45 -2.76 16.27
N TYR A 473 -22.48 -2.21 15.53
CA TYR A 473 -21.09 -2.09 15.95
C TYR A 473 -20.94 -1.21 17.20
N VAL A 474 -21.51 0.00 17.22
CA VAL A 474 -21.42 0.89 18.39
C VAL A 474 -22.12 0.27 19.60
N THR A 475 -23.30 -0.33 19.40
CA THR A 475 -24.01 -1.04 20.47
C THR A 475 -23.21 -2.24 20.98
N ALA A 476 -22.53 -2.99 20.11
CA ALA A 476 -21.63 -4.05 20.52
C ALA A 476 -20.52 -3.48 21.41
N LEU A 477 -19.82 -2.43 20.98
CA LEU A 477 -18.76 -1.79 21.76
C LEU A 477 -19.21 -1.33 23.15
N GLU A 478 -20.36 -0.68 23.26
CA GLU A 478 -20.93 -0.26 24.55
C GLU A 478 -21.12 -1.45 25.50
N ASN A 479 -21.67 -2.55 25.00
CA ASN A 479 -21.88 -3.76 25.79
C ASN A 479 -20.55 -4.43 26.18
N VAL A 480 -19.57 -4.49 25.26
CA VAL A 480 -18.27 -5.12 25.55
C VAL A 480 -17.47 -4.29 26.56
N VAL A 481 -17.46 -2.96 26.41
CA VAL A 481 -16.81 -2.04 27.35
C VAL A 481 -17.45 -2.12 28.73
N ALA A 482 -18.79 -2.23 28.80
CA ALA A 482 -19.50 -2.45 30.05
C ALA A 482 -19.15 -3.79 30.71
N LEU A 483 -18.91 -4.84 29.91
CA LEU A 483 -18.51 -6.16 30.41
C LEU A 483 -17.07 -6.17 30.93
N TYR A 484 -16.17 -5.38 30.31
CA TYR A 484 -14.74 -5.33 30.64
C TYR A 484 -14.26 -3.90 30.97
N PRO A 485 -14.79 -3.24 32.02
CA PRO A 485 -14.60 -1.80 32.27
C PRO A 485 -13.16 -1.41 32.65
N THR A 486 -12.28 -2.37 32.89
CA THR A 486 -10.86 -2.13 33.19
C THR A 486 -9.99 -2.03 31.94
N VAL A 487 -10.45 -2.54 30.79
CA VAL A 487 -9.72 -2.47 29.51
C VAL A 487 -9.86 -1.07 28.92
N LYS A 488 -8.77 -0.55 28.34
CA LYS A 488 -8.67 0.80 27.77
C LYS A 488 -7.75 0.81 26.55
N ASP A 489 -7.79 1.89 25.78
CA ASP A 489 -6.95 2.12 24.60
C ASP A 489 -6.93 0.93 23.62
N THR A 490 -8.11 0.37 23.36
CA THR A 490 -8.28 -0.73 22.41
C THR A 490 -8.19 -0.24 20.98
N ARG A 491 -8.55 1.02 20.70
CA ARG A 491 -8.58 1.58 19.34
C ARG A 491 -9.37 0.68 18.38
N HIS A 492 -10.45 0.06 18.86
CA HIS A 492 -11.35 -0.67 17.96
C HIS A 492 -11.79 0.28 16.85
N THR A 493 -11.64 -0.20 15.63
CA THR A 493 -11.73 0.61 14.42
C THR A 493 -12.93 0.17 13.58
N SER A 494 -13.79 1.12 13.23
CA SER A 494 -14.74 0.93 12.13
C SER A 494 -14.00 1.19 10.82
N ILE A 495 -14.04 0.22 9.91
CA ILE A 495 -13.54 0.32 8.54
C ILE A 495 -14.68 0.75 7.61
N HIS A 496 -14.34 1.59 6.64
CA HIS A 496 -15.22 2.33 5.73
C HIS A 496 -16.07 3.38 6.44
N GLY A 497 -16.82 2.99 7.47
CA GLY A 497 -17.71 3.87 8.23
C GLY A 497 -18.69 4.65 7.32
N GLN A 498 -19.04 4.07 6.16
CA GLN A 498 -19.49 4.84 5.00
C GLN A 498 -20.73 5.67 5.29
N THR A 499 -21.67 5.12 6.05
CA THR A 499 -22.93 5.77 6.42
C THR A 499 -23.07 5.93 7.93
N MET A 500 -21.94 6.06 8.64
CA MET A 500 -21.97 6.40 10.07
C MET A 500 -22.69 7.73 10.30
N GLU A 501 -23.78 7.67 11.04
CA GLU A 501 -24.52 8.84 11.53
C GLU A 501 -23.79 9.56 12.67
N ARG A 502 -24.05 10.87 12.85
CA ARG A 502 -23.44 11.71 13.90
C ARG A 502 -23.55 11.10 15.30
N GLN A 503 -24.68 10.48 15.64
CA GLN A 503 -24.89 9.85 16.96
C GLN A 503 -23.92 8.70 17.23
N HIS A 504 -23.50 7.94 16.21
CA HIS A 504 -22.48 6.91 16.37
C HIS A 504 -21.15 7.52 16.83
N ILE A 505 -20.72 8.62 16.19
CA ILE A 505 -19.49 9.34 16.54
C ILE A 505 -19.57 9.88 17.98
N GLN A 506 -20.69 10.50 18.34
CA GLN A 506 -20.93 11.01 19.70
C GLN A 506 -20.81 9.90 20.76
N ARG A 507 -21.43 8.73 20.52
CA ARG A 507 -21.33 7.56 21.41
C ARG A 507 -19.90 7.04 21.51
N LEU A 508 -19.16 6.96 20.40
CA LEU A 508 -17.76 6.52 20.38
C LEU A 508 -16.85 7.45 21.19
N VAL A 509 -17.06 8.78 21.18
CA VAL A 509 -16.27 9.71 22.01
C VAL A 509 -16.78 9.84 23.45
N GLY A 510 -17.87 9.16 23.81
CA GLY A 510 -18.52 9.23 25.12
C GLY A 510 -19.41 10.47 25.32
N ASP A 511 -19.79 11.19 24.25
CA ASP A 511 -20.72 12.32 24.30
C ASP A 511 -22.18 11.85 24.24
N TYR A 512 -22.67 11.27 25.33
CA TYR A 512 -24.07 10.85 25.45
C TYR A 512 -25.01 12.02 25.79
N GLU A 513 -24.49 13.08 26.43
CA GLU A 513 -25.32 14.25 26.76
C GLU A 513 -25.76 15.02 25.51
N GLY A 514 -24.89 15.11 24.50
CA GLY A 514 -25.19 15.74 23.22
C GLY A 514 -26.24 15.03 22.36
N LEU A 515 -26.72 13.84 22.78
CA LEU A 515 -27.77 13.10 22.09
C LEU A 515 -29.20 13.53 22.50
N LYS A 516 -29.34 14.18 23.66
CA LYS A 516 -30.64 14.58 24.22
C LYS A 516 -31.41 15.46 23.24
N GLY A 517 -32.64 15.06 22.89
CA GLY A 517 -33.50 15.80 21.97
C GLY A 517 -33.17 15.63 20.48
N THR A 518 -32.28 14.70 20.12
CA THR A 518 -31.93 14.39 18.72
C THR A 518 -32.49 13.06 18.23
N GLY A 519 -33.26 12.34 19.08
CA GLY A 519 -33.85 11.03 18.76
C GLY A 519 -34.67 11.03 17.47
N ASP A 520 -35.44 12.10 17.23
CA ASP A 520 -36.30 12.23 16.03
C ASP A 520 -35.52 12.34 14.71
N MET A 521 -34.19 12.52 14.76
CA MET A 521 -33.34 12.60 13.58
C MET A 521 -32.89 11.22 13.07
N TYR A 522 -33.08 10.17 13.86
CA TYR A 522 -32.56 8.83 13.58
C TYR A 522 -33.67 7.78 13.71
N GLU A 523 -33.44 6.64 13.08
CA GLU A 523 -34.32 5.48 13.17
C GLU A 523 -33.55 4.30 13.79
N GLU A 524 -34.29 3.30 14.29
CA GLU A 524 -33.73 2.00 14.72
C GLU A 524 -32.58 2.11 15.72
N LEU A 525 -32.75 3.00 16.71
CA LEU A 525 -31.81 3.29 17.77
C LEU A 525 -31.71 2.16 18.82
N THR A 526 -30.48 1.74 19.16
CA THR A 526 -30.18 0.62 20.07
C THR A 526 -29.05 0.95 21.06
N GLY A 527 -28.76 0.02 21.98
CA GLY A 527 -27.70 0.21 22.98
C GLY A 527 -28.07 1.27 24.02
N ALA A 528 -27.12 2.10 24.42
CA ALA A 528 -27.33 3.17 25.39
C ALA A 528 -28.15 4.35 24.85
N PHE A 529 -28.40 4.43 23.54
CA PHE A 529 -29.31 5.42 22.95
C PHE A 529 -30.43 4.67 22.23
N ALA A 530 -31.51 4.37 22.93
CA ALA A 530 -32.60 3.54 22.42
C ALA A 530 -33.95 4.26 22.57
N GLY A 531 -34.80 4.16 21.55
CA GLY A 531 -36.11 4.83 21.54
C GLY A 531 -36.04 6.37 21.64
N GLY A 532 -34.91 6.98 21.28
CA GLY A 532 -34.67 8.41 21.39
C GLY A 532 -34.23 8.89 22.77
N GLU A 533 -34.05 7.98 23.73
CA GLU A 533 -33.63 8.25 25.10
C GLU A 533 -32.25 7.65 25.40
N VAL A 534 -31.52 8.29 26.32
CA VAL A 534 -30.18 7.88 26.73
C VAL A 534 -30.22 7.14 28.07
N ASP A 535 -29.70 5.92 28.10
CA ASP A 535 -29.47 5.12 29.31
C ASP A 535 -28.00 4.68 29.41
N THR A 536 -27.20 5.49 30.13
CA THR A 536 -25.79 5.17 30.38
C THR A 536 -25.57 4.04 31.39
N THR A 537 -26.64 3.51 31.99
CA THR A 537 -26.55 2.31 32.84
C THR A 537 -26.63 1.01 32.03
N LEU A 538 -26.99 1.09 30.74
CA LEU A 538 -27.21 -0.06 29.85
C LEU A 538 -28.16 -1.10 30.47
N GLY A 539 -29.34 -0.66 30.92
CA GLY A 539 -30.31 -1.52 31.60
C GLY A 539 -29.80 -2.04 32.95
N GLY A 540 -28.98 -1.25 33.65
CA GLY A 540 -28.43 -1.59 34.97
C GLY A 540 -27.13 -2.42 34.96
N LYS A 541 -26.55 -2.74 33.79
CA LYS A 541 -25.24 -3.41 33.68
C LYS A 541 -24.11 -2.55 34.26
N LEU A 542 -24.23 -1.23 34.18
CA LEU A 542 -23.35 -0.25 34.79
C LEU A 542 -24.15 0.60 35.80
N PRO A 543 -24.34 0.15 37.05
CA PRO A 543 -25.17 0.86 38.03
C PRO A 543 -24.72 2.31 38.31
N GLY A 544 -23.44 2.60 38.09
CA GLY A 544 -22.87 3.95 38.25
C GLY A 544 -23.11 4.89 37.07
N GLY A 545 -23.67 4.41 35.95
CA GLY A 545 -23.92 5.21 34.75
C GLY A 545 -22.65 5.77 34.08
N ASN A 546 -21.49 5.20 34.37
CA ASN A 546 -20.17 5.69 33.97
C ASN A 546 -19.73 5.21 32.57
N LEU A 547 -20.68 4.82 31.71
CA LEU A 547 -20.40 4.46 30.32
C LEU A 547 -19.68 5.58 29.54
N PRO A 548 -20.04 6.88 29.67
CA PRO A 548 -19.36 7.96 28.97
C PRO A 548 -17.85 7.96 29.18
N GLU A 549 -17.39 7.82 30.43
CA GLU A 549 -15.97 7.80 30.77
C GLU A 549 -15.27 6.55 30.24
N LEU A 550 -15.96 5.40 30.26
CA LEU A 550 -15.40 4.13 29.79
C LEU A 550 -15.25 4.10 28.27
N MET A 551 -16.23 4.61 27.52
CA MET A 551 -16.18 4.72 26.05
C MET A 551 -15.06 5.67 25.64
N LYS A 552 -14.98 6.86 26.26
CA LYS A 552 -13.91 7.82 26.00
C LYS A 552 -12.51 7.26 26.24
N ALA A 553 -12.35 6.37 27.23
CA ALA A 553 -11.06 5.75 27.54
C ALA A 553 -10.58 4.71 26.50
N GLN A 554 -11.41 4.35 25.50
CA GLN A 554 -11.03 3.37 24.48
C GLN A 554 -10.20 3.95 23.34
N ASN A 555 -10.25 5.27 23.14
CA ASN A 555 -9.68 5.92 21.96
C ASN A 555 -10.12 5.24 20.66
N PHE A 556 -11.43 4.99 20.52
CA PHE A 556 -11.98 4.40 19.30
C PHE A 556 -11.58 5.22 18.06
N PHE A 557 -11.56 4.53 16.93
CA PHE A 557 -11.01 5.06 15.70
C PHE A 557 -11.95 4.76 14.53
N ASN A 558 -12.01 5.63 13.53
CA ASN A 558 -12.69 5.34 12.27
C ASN A 558 -11.71 5.52 11.11
N THR A 559 -11.66 4.57 10.19
CA THR A 559 -10.99 4.77 8.91
C THR A 559 -12.04 4.85 7.81
N TYR A 560 -12.03 5.95 7.07
CA TYR A 560 -13.05 6.25 6.08
C TYR A 560 -12.59 5.90 4.67
N PHE A 561 -13.44 5.23 3.91
CA PHE A 561 -13.25 5.04 2.48
C PHE A 561 -13.69 6.30 1.72
N ASP A 562 -13.02 7.42 2.00
CA ASP A 562 -13.48 8.75 1.60
C ASP A 562 -13.51 8.97 0.08
N ASN A 563 -12.74 8.17 -0.67
CA ASN A 563 -12.74 8.17 -2.13
C ASN A 563 -14.07 7.71 -2.75
N HIS A 564 -15.00 7.17 -1.95
CA HIS A 564 -16.38 6.99 -2.39
C HIS A 564 -17.05 8.28 -2.85
N THR A 565 -16.65 9.43 -2.30
CA THR A 565 -17.14 10.74 -2.74
C THR A 565 -16.74 11.01 -4.19
N TYR A 566 -15.59 10.51 -4.65
CA TYR A 566 -15.11 10.68 -6.01
C TYR A 566 -15.62 9.59 -6.94
N PHE A 567 -15.44 8.30 -6.60
CA PHE A 567 -15.73 7.19 -7.49
C PHE A 567 -17.21 6.78 -7.57
N TYR A 568 -18.01 7.19 -6.59
CA TYR A 568 -19.42 6.82 -6.50
C TYR A 568 -20.31 7.98 -6.04
N GLY A 569 -19.78 9.20 -5.95
CA GLY A 569 -20.47 10.31 -5.29
C GLY A 569 -21.79 10.71 -5.93
N TYR A 570 -21.81 10.77 -7.26
CA TYR A 570 -23.02 11.03 -8.03
C TYR A 570 -24.03 9.89 -7.82
N ARG A 571 -23.61 8.64 -7.97
CA ARG A 571 -24.49 7.47 -7.82
C ARG A 571 -24.97 7.26 -6.39
N HIS A 572 -24.15 7.51 -5.38
CA HIS A 572 -24.59 7.51 -3.98
C HIS A 572 -25.66 8.57 -3.73
N THR A 573 -25.53 9.74 -4.35
CA THR A 573 -26.50 10.84 -4.21
C THR A 573 -27.80 10.57 -4.96
N SER A 574 -27.73 9.99 -6.16
CA SER A 574 -28.87 9.86 -7.07
C SER A 574 -29.56 8.48 -7.05
N LYS A 575 -28.85 7.43 -6.60
CA LYS A 575 -29.25 6.03 -6.70
C LYS A 575 -29.24 5.31 -5.35
N PHE A 576 -28.08 5.21 -4.70
CA PHE A 576 -27.92 4.31 -3.54
C PHE A 576 -28.41 4.93 -2.22
N PHE A 577 -27.93 6.11 -1.85
CA PHE A 577 -28.18 6.70 -0.52
C PHE A 577 -29.16 7.85 -0.54
N GLY A 578 -29.25 8.60 -1.63
CA GLY A 578 -30.00 9.86 -1.67
C GLY A 578 -29.21 11.01 -1.03
N PRO A 579 -29.55 12.27 -1.35
CA PRO A 579 -28.75 13.43 -0.94
C PRO A 579 -28.61 13.57 0.58
N GLY A 580 -29.67 13.28 1.35
CA GLY A 580 -29.64 13.41 2.81
C GLY A 580 -28.62 12.51 3.52
N ARG A 581 -28.34 11.32 2.97
CA ARG A 581 -27.32 10.40 3.51
C ARG A 581 -25.98 10.56 2.80
N ALA A 582 -25.98 10.70 1.48
CA ALA A 582 -24.76 10.85 0.69
C ALA A 582 -23.94 12.07 1.13
N PHE A 583 -24.58 13.21 1.38
CA PHE A 583 -23.88 14.42 1.82
C PHE A 583 -23.27 14.31 3.23
N ASN A 584 -23.58 13.25 3.98
CA ASN A 584 -23.00 12.95 5.29
C ASN A 584 -22.16 11.67 5.27
N MET A 585 -21.91 11.05 4.11
CA MET A 585 -21.09 9.84 4.02
C MET A 585 -19.65 10.12 4.45
N SER A 586 -18.90 9.10 4.88
CA SER A 586 -17.49 9.22 5.30
C SER A 586 -17.25 10.47 6.19
N PRO A 587 -17.93 10.57 7.36
CA PRO A 587 -18.13 11.83 8.08
C PRO A 587 -16.90 12.34 8.85
N ALA A 588 -15.84 12.69 8.14
CA ALA A 588 -14.60 13.21 8.72
C ALA A 588 -14.81 14.53 9.47
N GLY A 589 -15.68 15.42 8.98
CA GLY A 589 -15.98 16.69 9.66
C GLY A 589 -16.68 16.51 11.01
N TRP A 590 -17.58 15.52 11.15
CA TRP A 590 -18.11 15.19 12.47
C TRP A 590 -17.05 14.59 13.39
N SER A 591 -16.21 13.70 12.88
CA SER A 591 -15.11 13.13 13.67
C SER A 591 -14.17 14.23 14.18
N GLU A 592 -13.83 15.19 13.33
CA GLU A 592 -13.10 16.39 13.73
C GLU A 592 -13.81 17.17 14.84
N ALA A 593 -15.08 17.52 14.62
CA ALA A 593 -15.83 18.39 15.53
C ALA A 593 -16.01 17.78 16.93
N TYR A 594 -16.13 16.46 17.01
CA TYR A 594 -16.28 15.72 18.27
C TYR A 594 -14.95 15.18 18.82
N GLY A 595 -13.84 15.35 18.10
CA GLY A 595 -12.52 14.88 18.52
C GLY A 595 -12.33 13.36 18.43
N LEU A 596 -13.05 12.68 17.53
CA LEU A 596 -12.81 11.28 17.21
C LEU A 596 -11.62 11.18 16.24
N PRO A 597 -10.56 10.43 16.57
CA PRO A 597 -9.46 10.16 15.65
C PRO A 597 -9.92 9.41 14.40
N PHE A 598 -9.35 9.75 13.24
CA PHE A 598 -9.67 9.09 11.97
C PHE A 598 -8.50 8.99 10.99
N SER A 599 -8.63 8.10 10.01
CA SER A 599 -7.73 7.94 8.86
C SER A 599 -8.54 7.80 7.56
N PHE A 600 -7.84 7.79 6.42
CA PHE A 600 -8.41 7.50 5.11
C PHE A 600 -7.74 6.29 4.47
N HIS A 601 -8.47 5.64 3.57
CA HIS A 601 -7.96 4.52 2.82
C HIS A 601 -8.57 4.41 1.42
N ASN A 602 -7.94 3.58 0.58
CA ASN A 602 -8.36 3.29 -0.80
C ASN A 602 -9.02 1.92 -0.95
N ASP A 603 -8.93 1.08 0.09
CA ASP A 603 -9.42 -0.30 0.04
C ASP A 603 -8.84 -1.06 -1.15
N THR A 604 -7.59 -0.75 -1.49
CA THR A 604 -6.91 -1.29 -2.67
C THR A 604 -6.97 -2.81 -2.57
N PHE A 605 -7.53 -3.52 -3.53
CA PHE A 605 -7.60 -3.24 -4.97
C PHE A 605 -9.00 -2.82 -5.47
N VAL A 606 -9.95 -2.48 -4.59
CA VAL A 606 -11.29 -2.01 -4.99
C VAL A 606 -11.17 -0.70 -5.76
N THR A 607 -10.41 0.25 -5.22
CA THR A 607 -9.94 1.42 -5.97
C THR A 607 -8.40 1.45 -5.99
N PRO A 608 -7.76 2.08 -6.98
CA PRO A 608 -6.31 2.20 -7.02
C PRO A 608 -5.74 2.83 -5.75
N ILE A 609 -4.58 2.35 -5.29
CA ILE A 609 -3.86 2.94 -4.16
C ILE A 609 -3.47 4.38 -4.51
N SER A 610 -3.95 5.33 -3.71
CA SER A 610 -3.69 6.76 -3.93
C SER A 610 -4.02 7.58 -2.67
N PRO A 611 -3.05 7.74 -1.75
CA PRO A 611 -3.17 8.66 -0.63
C PRO A 611 -3.49 10.09 -1.07
N LEU A 612 -2.96 10.53 -2.22
CA LEU A 612 -3.24 11.84 -2.79
C LEU A 612 -4.70 12.01 -3.22
N ARG A 613 -5.35 10.95 -3.73
CA ARG A 613 -6.80 10.96 -3.97
C ARG A 613 -7.57 11.10 -2.66
N SER A 614 -7.18 10.35 -1.63
CA SER A 614 -7.79 10.43 -0.30
C SER A 614 -7.66 11.82 0.32
N ILE A 615 -6.50 12.46 0.15
CA ILE A 615 -6.32 13.86 0.58
C ILE A 615 -7.27 14.79 -0.19
N GLN A 616 -7.34 14.66 -1.51
CA GLN A 616 -8.22 15.49 -2.34
C GLN A 616 -9.69 15.30 -1.97
N SER A 617 -10.16 14.06 -1.81
CA SER A 617 -11.53 13.76 -1.43
C SER A 617 -11.87 14.38 -0.07
N GLY A 618 -10.97 14.30 0.92
CA GLY A 618 -11.24 14.88 2.24
C GLY A 618 -11.33 16.41 2.23
N VAL A 619 -10.59 17.06 1.33
CA VAL A 619 -10.58 18.53 1.19
C VAL A 619 -11.72 19.04 0.31
N THR A 620 -12.15 18.28 -0.70
CA THR A 620 -13.06 18.77 -1.74
C THR A 620 -14.43 18.13 -1.75
N ARG A 621 -14.54 16.84 -1.40
CA ARG A 621 -15.77 16.05 -1.44
C ARG A 621 -16.48 16.10 -2.80
N PHE A 622 -15.73 16.04 -3.91
CA PHE A 622 -16.26 16.18 -5.27
C PHE A 622 -16.36 14.85 -6.00
N SER A 623 -17.44 14.63 -6.76
CA SER A 623 -17.64 13.42 -7.56
C SER A 623 -16.91 13.45 -8.91
N GLY A 624 -16.53 12.28 -9.40
CA GLY A 624 -15.97 12.07 -10.74
C GLY A 624 -16.73 11.04 -11.57
N ASP A 625 -17.79 10.43 -11.02
CA ASP A 625 -18.50 9.30 -11.59
C ASP A 625 -19.71 9.65 -12.45
N ALA A 626 -20.04 10.94 -12.60
CA ALA A 626 -21.13 11.35 -13.47
C ALA A 626 -20.80 11.06 -14.95
N ARG A 627 -21.75 10.42 -15.63
CA ARG A 627 -21.68 10.08 -17.05
C ARG A 627 -22.20 11.23 -17.92
N ALA A 628 -21.28 12.02 -18.48
CA ALA A 628 -21.63 13.18 -19.30
C ALA A 628 -22.47 12.80 -20.53
N GLU A 629 -22.23 11.63 -21.12
CA GLU A 629 -23.00 11.09 -22.25
C GLU A 629 -24.45 10.70 -21.87
N ALA A 630 -24.72 10.51 -20.58
CA ALA A 630 -26.06 10.33 -20.02
C ALA A 630 -26.68 11.66 -19.52
N GLY A 631 -26.04 12.80 -19.78
CA GLY A 631 -26.49 14.13 -19.33
C GLY A 631 -26.32 14.36 -17.82
N GLN A 632 -25.44 13.59 -17.18
CA GLN A 632 -25.13 13.72 -15.75
C GLN A 632 -24.00 14.73 -15.53
N GLU A 633 -23.99 15.38 -14.38
CA GLU A 633 -22.95 16.33 -13.99
C GLU A 633 -22.35 15.94 -12.63
N ASN A 634 -21.04 16.09 -12.50
CA ASN A 634 -20.36 15.93 -11.22
C ASN A 634 -20.84 17.00 -10.24
N LEU A 635 -20.97 16.60 -8.97
CA LEU A 635 -21.48 17.39 -7.87
C LEU A 635 -20.57 17.36 -6.64
N GLU A 636 -20.69 18.39 -5.81
CA GLU A 636 -20.17 18.37 -4.43
C GLU A 636 -21.05 17.45 -3.58
N VAL A 637 -20.45 16.36 -3.10
CA VAL A 637 -21.11 15.36 -2.26
C VAL A 637 -20.94 15.81 -0.81
N ASN A 638 -21.58 16.90 -0.40
CA ASN A 638 -21.30 17.49 0.92
C ASN A 638 -22.46 18.32 1.49
N GLY A 639 -22.51 18.40 2.83
CA GLY A 639 -23.39 19.32 3.54
C GLY A 639 -22.95 20.79 3.37
N THR A 640 -23.91 21.72 3.44
CA THR A 640 -23.67 23.16 3.24
C THR A 640 -23.63 23.97 4.54
N GLY A 641 -24.07 23.38 5.65
CA GLY A 641 -24.17 23.98 6.97
C GLY A 641 -22.83 24.07 7.69
N LYS A 642 -22.63 25.17 8.42
CA LYS A 642 -21.45 25.39 9.28
C LYS A 642 -21.72 25.13 10.77
N ASP A 643 -23.00 25.03 11.15
CA ASP A 643 -23.44 24.63 12.49
C ASP A 643 -23.68 23.10 12.50
N LEU A 644 -23.22 22.41 13.54
CA LEU A 644 -23.39 20.97 13.71
C LEU A 644 -24.86 20.51 13.69
N ASN A 645 -25.78 21.41 14.04
CA ASN A 645 -27.23 21.17 14.05
C ASN A 645 -27.95 21.69 12.80
N ALA A 646 -27.22 22.16 11.78
CA ALA A 646 -27.83 22.55 10.52
C ALA A 646 -28.52 21.35 9.87
N THR A 647 -29.75 21.57 9.38
CA THR A 647 -30.53 20.56 8.65
C THR A 647 -31.00 21.04 7.30
N ALA A 648 -31.26 20.11 6.40
CA ALA A 648 -31.88 20.33 5.10
C ALA A 648 -32.97 19.28 4.85
N GLN A 649 -33.94 19.61 4.00
CA GLN A 649 -35.08 18.74 3.68
C GLN A 649 -34.81 17.96 2.40
N TYR A 650 -34.84 16.63 2.48
CA TYR A 650 -34.67 15.73 1.35
C TYR A 650 -35.67 14.59 1.40
N LYS A 651 -35.94 13.98 0.25
CA LYS A 651 -36.68 12.71 0.21
C LYS A 651 -35.82 11.59 0.82
N ALA A 652 -36.44 10.66 1.53
CA ALA A 652 -35.72 9.51 2.10
C ALA A 652 -35.60 8.35 1.10
N ARG A 653 -36.55 8.23 0.16
CA ARG A 653 -36.52 7.42 -1.06
C ARG A 653 -36.89 8.27 -2.28
N ILE A 654 -36.41 7.91 -3.47
CA ILE A 654 -36.67 8.67 -4.70
C ILE A 654 -38.16 8.78 -5.02
N THR A 655 -38.92 7.72 -4.69
CA THR A 655 -40.36 7.58 -4.87
C THR A 655 -41.19 8.35 -3.85
N ASP A 656 -40.59 8.86 -2.77
CA ASP A 656 -41.34 9.56 -1.72
C ASP A 656 -41.93 10.88 -2.26
N THR A 657 -43.13 11.23 -1.80
CA THR A 657 -43.76 12.52 -2.10
C THR A 657 -43.41 13.59 -1.08
N GLU A 658 -43.06 13.19 0.14
CA GLU A 658 -42.68 14.07 1.25
C GLU A 658 -41.17 14.06 1.47
N THR A 659 -40.67 15.15 2.06
CA THR A 659 -39.28 15.27 2.49
C THR A 659 -39.19 15.19 4.01
N ARG A 660 -38.04 14.75 4.53
CA ARG A 660 -37.70 14.81 5.95
C ARG A 660 -36.39 15.55 6.18
N ALA A 661 -36.15 15.93 7.43
CA ALA A 661 -34.90 16.57 7.84
C ALA A 661 -33.73 15.57 7.80
N PHE A 662 -32.59 16.03 7.29
CA PHE A 662 -31.28 15.39 7.42
C PHE A 662 -30.28 16.45 7.87
N TRP A 663 -29.22 16.02 8.57
CA TRP A 663 -28.09 16.90 8.85
C TRP A 663 -27.44 17.37 7.54
N THR A 664 -26.86 18.57 7.56
CA THR A 664 -26.15 19.13 6.41
C THR A 664 -24.83 19.78 6.81
N TYR A 665 -24.17 19.28 7.86
CA TYR A 665 -22.88 19.82 8.28
C TYR A 665 -21.79 19.57 7.23
N ASP A 666 -20.91 20.55 7.04
CA ASP A 666 -19.77 20.47 6.14
C ASP A 666 -18.77 19.41 6.64
N GLN A 667 -18.61 18.33 5.87
CA GLN A 667 -17.75 17.20 6.26
C GLN A 667 -16.32 17.33 5.75
N ARG A 668 -15.98 18.42 5.03
CA ARG A 668 -14.62 18.67 4.56
C ARG A 668 -13.69 18.96 5.72
N ILE A 669 -12.42 18.62 5.53
CA ILE A 669 -11.34 18.88 6.49
C ILE A 669 -10.22 19.70 5.84
N SER A 670 -9.32 20.23 6.66
CA SER A 670 -8.16 20.98 6.17
C SER A 670 -7.17 20.05 5.43
N PRO A 671 -6.31 20.58 4.54
CA PRO A 671 -5.24 19.81 3.92
C PRO A 671 -4.28 19.17 4.93
N VAL A 672 -3.97 19.84 6.05
CA VAL A 672 -3.11 19.30 7.11
C VAL A 672 -3.77 18.10 7.77
N GLN A 673 -5.07 18.17 8.05
CA GLN A 673 -5.82 17.02 8.60
C GLN A 673 -5.87 15.86 7.62
N ALA A 674 -6.07 16.16 6.33
CA ALA A 674 -6.12 15.15 5.29
C ALA A 674 -4.75 14.44 5.11
N ILE A 675 -3.63 15.17 5.17
CA ILE A 675 -2.28 14.55 5.16
C ILE A 675 -2.07 13.69 6.40
N ARG A 676 -2.52 14.13 7.57
CA ARG A 676 -2.46 13.32 8.80
C ARG A 676 -3.28 12.04 8.70
N ALA A 677 -4.44 12.09 8.04
CA ALA A 677 -5.31 10.95 7.83
C ALA A 677 -4.69 9.86 6.93
N VAL A 678 -3.59 10.15 6.22
CA VAL A 678 -2.84 9.17 5.41
C VAL A 678 -1.38 9.01 5.87
N THR A 679 -1.04 9.48 7.08
CA THR A 679 0.30 9.37 7.69
C THR A 679 0.19 8.95 9.16
N ILE A 680 0.17 9.90 10.10
CA ILE A 680 0.17 9.62 11.54
C ILE A 680 -1.14 9.00 12.04
N GLY A 681 -2.27 9.28 11.37
CA GLY A 681 -3.59 8.73 11.72
C GLY A 681 -3.62 7.19 11.67
N PRO A 682 -3.36 6.57 10.51
CA PRO A 682 -3.33 5.10 10.41
C PRO A 682 -2.14 4.46 11.13
N ALA A 683 -1.03 5.19 11.34
CA ALA A 683 0.04 4.73 12.24
C ALA A 683 -0.45 4.64 13.70
N TYR A 684 -1.24 5.62 14.16
CA TYR A 684 -1.86 5.63 15.49
C TYR A 684 -2.94 4.56 15.63
N GLN A 685 -3.79 4.37 14.61
CA GLN A 685 -4.77 3.28 14.53
C GLN A 685 -4.12 1.93 14.91
N ASN A 686 -2.92 1.68 14.39
CA ASN A 686 -2.20 0.42 14.54
C ASN A 686 -1.10 0.41 15.60
N LYS A 687 -1.03 1.43 16.46
CA LYS A 687 -0.06 1.54 17.58
C LYS A 687 1.42 1.57 17.15
N ILE A 688 1.69 1.99 15.91
CA ILE A 688 3.05 2.15 15.36
C ILE A 688 3.42 3.64 15.14
N ASP A 689 2.62 4.57 15.69
CA ASP A 689 2.85 6.01 15.60
C ASP A 689 4.17 6.47 16.24
N HIS A 690 4.76 5.66 17.12
CA HIS A 690 6.08 5.89 17.68
C HIS A 690 7.23 5.52 16.71
N LEU A 691 6.93 4.84 15.59
CA LEU A 691 7.90 4.40 14.59
C LEU A 691 7.80 5.20 13.29
N VAL A 692 6.59 5.53 12.84
CA VAL A 692 6.33 6.15 11.51
C VAL A 692 5.26 7.24 11.59
N GLY A 693 4.98 7.90 10.46
CA GLY A 693 3.83 8.80 10.29
C GLY A 693 4.11 10.29 10.55
N SER A 694 5.28 10.66 11.06
CA SER A 694 5.74 12.05 11.20
C SER A 694 7.28 12.13 11.12
N LEU A 695 7.82 13.33 10.88
CA LEU A 695 9.27 13.57 10.86
C LEU A 695 9.74 14.00 12.26
N GLU A 696 10.18 13.04 13.06
CA GLU A 696 10.69 13.28 14.41
C GLU A 696 11.96 12.44 14.66
N PRO A 697 12.98 12.98 15.34
CA PRO A 697 14.15 12.20 15.73
C PRO A 697 13.77 10.92 16.48
N GLY A 698 14.40 9.80 16.10
CA GLY A 698 14.14 8.46 16.66
C GLY A 698 13.15 7.61 15.85
N LYS A 699 12.30 8.24 15.02
CA LYS A 699 11.41 7.52 14.08
C LYS A 699 12.18 6.99 12.87
N LEU A 700 11.55 6.08 12.15
CA LEU A 700 12.08 5.49 10.93
C LEU A 700 12.11 6.52 9.80
N ALA A 701 13.15 6.45 8.98
CA ALA A 701 13.38 7.32 7.84
C ALA A 701 12.52 6.92 6.64
N ASP A 702 11.20 7.06 6.81
CA ASP A 702 10.19 6.74 5.80
C ASP A 702 9.63 8.05 5.25
N PHE A 703 9.91 8.35 3.98
CA PHE A 703 9.60 9.64 3.35
C PHE A 703 8.91 9.46 2.00
N VAL A 704 8.14 10.48 1.64
CA VAL A 704 7.68 10.68 0.26
C VAL A 704 8.12 12.06 -0.21
N ILE A 705 8.63 12.13 -1.44
CA ILE A 705 8.99 13.38 -2.11
C ILE A 705 7.99 13.63 -3.24
N LEU A 706 7.27 14.75 -3.17
CA LEU A 706 6.34 15.20 -4.20
C LEU A 706 6.99 16.26 -5.07
N ASP A 707 6.67 16.26 -6.36
CA ASP A 707 7.20 17.24 -7.33
C ASP A 707 6.77 18.68 -7.03
N GLU A 708 5.58 18.87 -6.46
CA GLU A 708 4.99 20.16 -6.13
C GLU A 708 4.68 20.32 -4.63
N ASP A 709 4.34 21.55 -4.23
CA ASP A 709 3.91 21.86 -2.85
C ASP A 709 2.43 21.58 -2.65
N ILE A 710 2.14 20.49 -1.93
CA ILE A 710 0.77 20.04 -1.69
C ILE A 710 -0.10 21.10 -1.02
N MET A 711 0.47 21.95 -0.15
CA MET A 711 -0.31 22.99 0.53
C MET A 711 -0.71 24.13 -0.42
N GLU A 712 0.19 24.49 -1.34
CA GLU A 712 -0.11 25.51 -2.36
C GLU A 712 -1.10 24.97 -3.40
N VAL A 713 -0.94 23.70 -3.83
CA VAL A 713 -1.89 23.04 -4.72
C VAL A 713 -3.27 22.95 -4.07
N ALA A 714 -3.35 22.56 -2.79
CA ALA A 714 -4.61 22.49 -2.07
C ALA A 714 -5.32 23.84 -1.94
N LYS A 715 -4.57 24.94 -1.88
CA LYS A 715 -5.12 26.29 -1.81
C LYS A 715 -5.59 26.82 -3.17
N ALA A 716 -4.83 26.55 -4.24
CA ALA A 716 -5.08 27.11 -5.56
C ALA A 716 -6.00 26.24 -6.42
N GLU A 717 -5.76 24.93 -6.44
CA GLU A 717 -6.40 23.96 -7.36
C GLU A 717 -6.57 22.59 -6.66
N PRO A 718 -7.42 22.48 -5.62
CA PRO A 718 -7.45 21.29 -4.76
C PRO A 718 -7.85 19.99 -5.47
N LEU A 719 -8.59 20.06 -6.58
CA LEU A 719 -8.89 18.88 -7.41
C LEU A 719 -7.64 18.28 -8.08
N ARG A 720 -6.55 19.05 -8.20
CA ARG A 720 -5.29 18.63 -8.82
C ARG A 720 -4.37 17.88 -7.85
N ILE A 721 -4.65 17.88 -6.54
CA ILE A 721 -3.86 17.15 -5.52
C ILE A 721 -3.68 15.68 -5.94
N ALA A 722 -4.76 15.02 -6.37
CA ALA A 722 -4.73 13.61 -6.77
C ALA A 722 -3.92 13.31 -8.04
N LYS A 723 -3.46 14.34 -8.76
CA LYS A 723 -2.65 14.25 -9.98
C LYS A 723 -1.20 14.69 -9.77
N MET A 724 -0.84 15.15 -8.58
CA MET A 724 0.56 15.42 -8.23
C MET A 724 1.40 14.14 -8.34
N ARG A 725 2.67 14.28 -8.69
CA ARG A 725 3.56 13.14 -8.87
C ARG A 725 4.34 12.85 -7.59
N VAL A 726 4.37 11.59 -7.20
CA VAL A 726 5.36 11.07 -6.26
C VAL A 726 6.68 10.90 -7.02
N ALA A 727 7.64 11.76 -6.74
CA ALA A 727 8.96 11.71 -7.37
C ALA A 727 9.86 10.63 -6.75
N THR A 728 9.73 10.40 -5.45
CA THR A 728 10.51 9.38 -4.72
C THR A 728 9.76 8.88 -3.50
N THR A 729 9.89 7.58 -3.23
CA THR A 729 9.44 6.95 -1.97
C THR A 729 10.63 6.28 -1.31
N ILE A 730 10.79 6.52 0.00
CA ILE A 730 11.96 6.13 0.77
C ILE A 730 11.48 5.37 2.00
N VAL A 731 12.06 4.20 2.28
CA VAL A 731 11.74 3.36 3.45
C VAL A 731 13.05 3.02 4.16
N GLY A 732 13.17 3.43 5.43
CA GLY A 732 14.39 3.20 6.21
C GLY A 732 15.66 3.74 5.54
N ASP A 733 15.60 4.95 4.97
CA ASP A 733 16.69 5.60 4.21
C ASP A 733 17.04 4.94 2.85
N GLN A 734 16.24 3.96 2.40
CA GLN A 734 16.42 3.33 1.09
C GLN A 734 15.37 3.81 0.08
N VAL A 735 15.80 4.20 -1.11
CA VAL A 735 14.88 4.57 -2.20
C VAL A 735 14.21 3.30 -2.74
N VAL A 736 12.92 3.16 -2.48
CA VAL A 736 12.11 2.00 -2.90
C VAL A 736 11.25 2.29 -4.14
N HIS A 737 11.15 3.55 -4.53
CA HIS A 737 10.53 3.96 -5.78
C HIS A 737 11.03 5.33 -6.23
N GLY A 738 11.08 5.53 -7.55
CA GLY A 738 11.34 6.83 -8.16
C GLY A 738 12.82 7.22 -8.07
N ILE A 739 13.07 8.51 -8.26
CA ILE A 739 14.41 9.06 -8.49
C ILE A 739 14.57 10.34 -7.67
N LEU A 740 15.63 10.40 -6.86
CA LEU A 740 15.92 11.56 -6.04
C LEU A 740 16.06 12.83 -6.91
N PRO A 741 15.63 14.01 -6.40
CA PRO A 741 15.55 15.22 -7.22
C PRO A 741 16.89 15.70 -7.81
N ASP A 742 18.00 15.36 -7.15
CA ASP A 742 19.37 15.71 -7.54
C ASP A 742 20.12 14.61 -8.30
N SER A 743 19.46 13.50 -8.62
CA SER A 743 20.08 12.37 -9.29
C SER A 743 20.45 12.69 -10.75
N GLU A 744 21.64 12.27 -11.17
CA GLU A 744 22.06 12.24 -12.58
C GLU A 744 21.79 10.87 -13.25
N VAL A 745 21.21 9.92 -12.50
CA VAL A 745 20.83 8.58 -12.95
C VAL A 745 19.31 8.46 -12.94
N PHE A 746 18.75 8.07 -14.09
CA PHE A 746 17.32 8.01 -14.39
C PHE A 746 16.75 6.59 -14.43
N VAL A 747 17.50 5.62 -13.89
CA VAL A 747 17.08 4.22 -13.70
C VAL A 747 17.07 3.86 -12.21
N SER A 748 16.03 3.17 -11.78
CA SER A 748 15.80 2.71 -10.40
C SER A 748 15.28 1.27 -10.39
N GLN A 749 15.21 0.65 -9.21
CA GLN A 749 14.52 -0.64 -8.97
C GLN A 749 14.97 -1.77 -9.91
N PHE A 750 16.29 -1.95 -10.07
CA PHE A 750 16.84 -3.09 -10.79
C PHE A 750 16.63 -4.37 -9.98
N GLN A 751 15.92 -5.36 -10.55
CA GLN A 751 15.59 -6.61 -9.87
C GLN A 751 15.24 -7.74 -10.85
N ALA A 752 15.13 -8.98 -10.33
CA ALA A 752 14.46 -10.05 -11.08
C ALA A 752 13.01 -9.65 -11.37
N SER A 753 12.51 -9.94 -12.56
CA SER A 753 11.19 -9.49 -12.96
C SER A 753 10.06 -10.30 -12.33
N TYR A 754 8.90 -9.66 -12.10
CA TYR A 754 7.66 -10.37 -11.78
C TYR A 754 7.15 -11.21 -12.95
N GLU A 755 7.54 -10.87 -14.17
CA GLU A 755 7.36 -11.70 -15.35
C GLU A 755 8.56 -12.64 -15.47
N GLN A 756 8.31 -13.93 -15.68
CA GLN A 756 9.35 -14.93 -15.91
C GLN A 756 8.93 -15.86 -17.05
N PRO A 757 9.87 -16.60 -17.68
CA PRO A 757 9.53 -17.53 -18.76
C PRO A 757 8.53 -18.62 -18.38
N SER A 758 8.42 -18.95 -17.09
CA SER A 758 7.35 -19.78 -16.54
C SER A 758 6.95 -19.30 -15.13
N LEU A 759 5.78 -19.71 -14.64
CA LEU A 759 5.33 -19.37 -13.28
C LEU A 759 6.20 -19.98 -12.18
N ASP A 760 6.89 -21.08 -12.47
CA ASP A 760 7.74 -21.81 -11.53
C ASP A 760 9.21 -21.38 -11.60
N THR A 761 9.55 -20.45 -12.52
CA THR A 761 10.92 -19.94 -12.64
C THR A 761 11.29 -19.13 -11.40
N ASP A 762 12.22 -19.64 -10.61
CA ASP A 762 12.78 -18.94 -9.47
C ASP A 762 14.11 -18.26 -9.82
N VAL A 763 14.17 -16.95 -9.59
CA VAL A 763 15.36 -16.12 -9.83
C VAL A 763 15.66 -15.38 -8.54
N THR A 764 16.90 -15.50 -8.07
CA THR A 764 17.35 -14.76 -6.88
C THR A 764 18.53 -13.88 -7.24
N LEU A 765 18.35 -12.58 -7.10
CA LEU A 765 19.43 -11.62 -7.27
C LEU A 765 20.34 -11.67 -6.04
N THR A 766 21.59 -12.08 -6.22
CA THR A 766 22.56 -12.17 -5.11
C THR A 766 23.38 -10.90 -4.98
N GLU A 767 23.58 -10.18 -6.08
CA GLU A 767 24.29 -8.91 -6.11
C GLU A 767 23.63 -7.98 -7.13
N SER A 768 23.50 -6.69 -6.79
CA SER A 768 23.06 -5.64 -7.70
C SER A 768 23.64 -4.32 -7.24
N GLN A 769 24.28 -3.59 -8.17
CA GLN A 769 24.90 -2.32 -7.87
C GLN A 769 24.77 -1.36 -9.05
N ALA A 770 24.30 -0.14 -8.77
CA ALA A 770 24.35 0.95 -9.72
C ALA A 770 25.81 1.38 -9.95
N ILE A 771 26.18 1.62 -11.20
CA ILE A 771 27.50 2.10 -11.61
C ILE A 771 27.36 3.56 -12.04
N ASP A 772 28.14 4.45 -11.42
CA ASP A 772 28.15 5.87 -11.77
C ASP A 772 28.65 6.09 -13.22
N ASN A 773 28.22 7.20 -13.83
CA ASN A 773 28.49 7.47 -15.24
C ASN A 773 30.00 7.53 -15.55
N GLU A 774 30.80 8.12 -14.66
CA GLU A 774 32.26 8.25 -14.83
C GLU A 774 32.94 6.87 -14.80
N THR A 775 32.59 6.01 -13.85
CA THR A 775 33.09 4.65 -13.76
C THR A 775 32.67 3.82 -14.97
N ALA A 776 31.41 3.94 -15.39
CA ALA A 776 30.90 3.22 -16.54
C ALA A 776 31.63 3.62 -17.85
N ASP A 777 31.90 4.92 -18.05
CA ASP A 777 32.66 5.40 -19.22
C ASP A 777 34.13 4.98 -19.20
N LYS A 778 34.74 4.89 -18.02
CA LYS A 778 36.15 4.48 -17.88
C LYS A 778 36.40 2.99 -18.01
N ARG A 779 35.48 2.16 -17.50
CA ARG A 779 35.67 0.70 -17.38
C ARG A 779 35.02 -0.11 -18.50
N TYR A 780 34.15 0.51 -19.30
CA TYR A 780 33.44 -0.15 -20.39
C TYR A 780 33.55 0.65 -21.70
N ALA A 781 32.80 0.27 -22.73
CA ALA A 781 32.84 0.94 -24.02
C ALA A 781 32.24 2.36 -23.94
N PRO A 782 32.82 3.36 -24.63
CA PRO A 782 32.20 4.68 -24.73
C PRO A 782 30.85 4.61 -25.44
N LEU A 783 29.95 5.51 -25.05
CA LEU A 783 28.70 5.72 -25.75
C LEU A 783 28.94 6.28 -27.17
N GLU A 784 27.99 6.06 -28.08
CA GLU A 784 28.03 6.79 -29.36
C GLU A 784 27.88 8.29 -29.10
N ALA A 785 28.37 9.15 -30.00
CA ALA A 785 28.43 10.60 -29.77
C ALA A 785 27.08 11.26 -29.44
N ASN A 786 25.96 10.69 -29.89
CA ASN A 786 24.61 11.18 -29.64
C ASN A 786 23.88 10.40 -28.53
N GLU A 787 24.52 9.39 -27.94
CA GLU A 787 23.93 8.59 -26.87
C GLU A 787 24.10 9.28 -25.50
N LYS A 788 23.06 9.21 -24.67
CA LYS A 788 23.10 9.62 -23.27
C LYS A 788 22.62 8.49 -22.37
N ARG A 789 23.31 8.33 -21.25
CA ARG A 789 23.04 7.26 -20.28
C ARG A 789 21.87 7.62 -19.38
N PHE A 790 20.91 6.71 -19.27
CA PHE A 790 19.90 6.75 -18.23
C PHE A 790 20.43 6.12 -16.96
N GLY A 791 21.11 4.98 -17.06
CA GLY A 791 21.75 4.34 -15.93
C GLY A 791 22.52 3.09 -16.32
N THR A 792 23.34 2.59 -15.40
CA THR A 792 24.10 1.36 -15.54
C THR A 792 24.00 0.55 -14.25
N TYR A 793 23.78 -0.75 -14.36
CA TYR A 793 23.76 -1.68 -13.23
C TYR A 793 24.64 -2.88 -13.54
N SER A 794 25.41 -3.34 -12.56
CA SER A 794 26.00 -4.69 -12.55
C SER A 794 25.24 -5.58 -11.60
N PHE A 795 25.03 -6.83 -11.98
CA PHE A 795 24.31 -7.79 -11.15
C PHE A 795 24.82 -9.22 -11.31
N THR A 796 24.50 -10.03 -10.31
CA THR A 796 24.64 -11.49 -10.33
C THR A 796 23.35 -12.09 -9.80
N ALA A 797 22.84 -13.11 -10.50
CA ALA A 797 21.63 -13.83 -10.14
C ALA A 797 21.85 -15.34 -10.16
N LYS A 798 21.16 -16.04 -9.25
CA LYS A 798 21.03 -17.49 -9.28
C LYS A 798 19.74 -17.88 -9.99
N VAL A 799 19.85 -18.88 -10.84
CA VAL A 799 18.77 -19.46 -11.65
C VAL A 799 18.91 -20.97 -11.69
N ALA A 800 17.90 -21.68 -12.20
CA ALA A 800 18.07 -23.08 -12.54
C ALA A 800 19.10 -23.22 -13.67
N ALA A 801 19.93 -24.27 -13.64
CA ALA A 801 20.91 -24.53 -14.68
C ALA A 801 20.23 -24.66 -16.06
N ASP A 802 20.84 -24.07 -17.09
CA ASP A 802 20.33 -24.09 -18.48
C ASP A 802 18.93 -23.47 -18.63
N SER A 803 18.59 -22.49 -17.78
CA SER A 803 17.31 -21.77 -17.81
C SER A 803 17.47 -20.29 -18.16
N SER A 804 16.38 -19.67 -18.60
CA SER A 804 16.33 -18.22 -18.83
C SER A 804 15.71 -17.49 -17.65
N ALA A 805 16.19 -16.28 -17.40
CA ALA A 805 15.62 -15.35 -16.42
C ALA A 805 15.32 -14.00 -17.07
N ILE A 806 14.21 -13.40 -16.66
CA ILE A 806 13.84 -12.04 -17.03
C ILE A 806 14.17 -11.11 -15.87
N PHE A 807 14.80 -9.99 -16.20
CA PHE A 807 15.14 -8.92 -15.28
C PHE A 807 14.39 -7.66 -15.66
N GLN A 808 14.23 -6.76 -14.71
CA GLN A 808 13.55 -5.50 -14.93
C GLN A 808 14.27 -4.33 -14.26
N MET A 809 14.03 -3.14 -14.82
CA MET A 809 14.40 -1.87 -14.21
C MET A 809 13.34 -0.81 -14.52
N SER A 810 13.09 0.09 -13.57
CA SER A 810 12.18 1.22 -13.76
C SER A 810 12.93 2.48 -14.17
N PHE A 811 12.36 3.27 -15.06
CA PHE A 811 12.97 4.52 -15.53
C PHE A 811 11.91 5.57 -15.87
N LEU A 812 12.33 6.84 -16.04
CA LEU A 812 11.44 7.95 -16.40
C LEU A 812 11.41 8.16 -17.92
N GLY A 813 10.27 8.52 -18.49
CA GLY A 813 10.19 8.94 -19.89
C GLY A 813 10.86 10.30 -20.12
N ASN A 814 11.29 10.54 -21.35
CA ASN A 814 11.98 11.77 -21.78
C ASN A 814 11.27 12.52 -22.92
N GLY A 815 10.07 12.10 -23.30
CA GLY A 815 9.30 12.66 -24.42
C GLY A 815 9.65 12.10 -25.79
N GLU A 816 10.49 11.07 -25.87
CA GLU A 816 10.92 10.47 -27.14
C GLU A 816 10.23 9.13 -27.41
N ALA A 817 10.31 8.67 -28.66
CA ALA A 817 9.81 7.35 -29.04
C ALA A 817 10.67 6.23 -28.43
N VAL A 818 10.04 5.09 -28.15
CA VAL A 818 10.69 3.83 -27.71
C VAL A 818 11.87 3.46 -28.62
N SER A 819 11.75 3.64 -29.93
CA SER A 819 12.80 3.37 -30.90
C SER A 819 14.09 4.19 -30.73
N SER A 820 14.05 5.27 -29.95
CA SER A 820 15.23 6.04 -29.58
C SER A 820 16.03 5.45 -28.40
N PHE A 821 15.53 4.38 -27.77
CA PHE A 821 16.19 3.75 -26.64
C PHE A 821 16.96 2.51 -27.06
N LYS A 822 18.06 2.24 -26.36
CA LYS A 822 18.83 1.00 -26.50
C LYS A 822 19.25 0.48 -25.14
N LEU A 823 19.20 -0.83 -25.01
CA LEU A 823 19.82 -1.56 -23.91
C LEU A 823 21.09 -2.24 -24.40
N TYR A 824 22.19 -2.06 -23.66
CA TYR A 824 23.47 -2.67 -23.96
C TYR A 824 23.95 -3.54 -22.80
N LYS A 825 24.47 -4.73 -23.12
CA LYS A 825 25.39 -5.47 -22.25
C LYS A 825 26.80 -4.87 -22.36
N LEU A 826 27.52 -4.84 -21.24
CA LEU A 826 28.88 -4.30 -21.14
C LEU A 826 29.88 -5.40 -20.80
N ASN A 827 31.02 -5.47 -21.52
CA ASN A 827 32.11 -6.40 -21.19
C ASN A 827 33.46 -5.88 -21.72
N GLY A 828 34.44 -5.67 -20.84
CA GLY A 828 35.84 -5.47 -21.24
C GLY A 828 36.09 -4.47 -22.39
N ASN A 829 35.58 -3.23 -22.27
CA ASN A 829 35.58 -2.18 -23.30
C ASN A 829 34.75 -2.45 -24.57
N GLN A 830 33.91 -3.48 -24.56
CA GLN A 830 32.94 -3.78 -25.61
C GLN A 830 31.51 -3.61 -25.08
N LYS A 831 30.58 -3.31 -25.99
CA LYS A 831 29.14 -3.30 -25.73
C LYS A 831 28.40 -4.12 -26.79
N LYS A 832 27.36 -4.85 -26.41
CA LYS A 832 26.49 -5.64 -27.28
C LYS A 832 25.05 -5.17 -27.09
N ALA A 833 24.35 -4.85 -28.17
CA ALA A 833 22.96 -4.39 -28.11
C ALA A 833 22.01 -5.58 -27.88
N TYR A 834 21.02 -5.38 -27.02
CA TYR A 834 19.84 -6.23 -26.98
C TYR A 834 18.91 -5.89 -28.14
N GLU A 835 18.20 -6.87 -28.66
CA GLU A 835 17.22 -6.69 -29.73
C GLU A 835 15.84 -6.36 -29.16
N TYR A 836 15.23 -5.27 -29.62
CA TYR A 836 13.92 -4.83 -29.12
C TYR A 836 12.80 -5.74 -29.60
N GLY A 837 11.92 -6.13 -28.69
CA GLY A 837 10.72 -6.92 -28.95
C GLY A 837 10.51 -8.01 -27.89
N ARG A 838 9.30 -8.07 -27.32
CA ARG A 838 8.92 -9.11 -26.37
C ARG A 838 8.76 -10.45 -27.12
N PRO A 839 9.43 -11.54 -26.69
CA PRO A 839 9.24 -12.86 -27.29
C PRO A 839 7.81 -13.38 -27.10
N ASP A 840 7.35 -14.22 -28.04
CA ASP A 840 6.14 -15.02 -27.81
C ASP A 840 6.35 -16.02 -26.67
N ALA A 841 5.27 -16.45 -26.02
CA ALA A 841 5.33 -17.33 -24.85
C ALA A 841 6.14 -18.61 -25.08
N ASP A 842 6.00 -19.24 -26.25
CA ASP A 842 6.72 -20.47 -26.61
C ASP A 842 8.22 -20.25 -26.85
N ALA A 843 8.62 -19.03 -27.23
CA ALA A 843 10.02 -18.68 -27.48
C ALA A 843 10.73 -18.17 -26.23
N MET A 844 9.96 -17.67 -25.25
CA MET A 844 10.45 -17.05 -24.02
C MET A 844 11.55 -17.86 -23.31
N PRO A 845 11.43 -19.20 -23.15
CA PRO A 845 12.45 -19.97 -22.43
C PRO A 845 13.86 -19.96 -23.04
N SER A 846 14.02 -19.53 -24.30
CA SER A 846 15.31 -19.52 -25.02
C SER A 846 15.70 -18.15 -25.60
N ALA A 847 14.95 -17.09 -25.32
CA ALA A 847 15.00 -15.82 -26.06
C ALA A 847 16.10 -14.84 -25.58
N SER A 848 17.25 -15.34 -25.16
CA SER A 848 18.38 -14.53 -24.66
C SER A 848 18.71 -13.32 -25.56
N GLY A 849 18.98 -12.16 -24.95
CA GLY A 849 19.35 -10.95 -25.68
C GLY A 849 18.17 -10.14 -26.23
N LYS A 850 16.93 -10.47 -25.86
CA LYS A 850 15.72 -9.67 -26.15
C LYS A 850 15.41 -8.69 -25.02
N TRP A 851 14.78 -7.56 -25.35
CA TRP A 851 14.29 -6.58 -24.37
C TRP A 851 13.05 -5.84 -24.86
N TRP A 852 12.23 -5.32 -23.95
CA TRP A 852 11.04 -4.53 -24.27
C TRP A 852 10.72 -3.55 -23.15
N ILE A 853 9.84 -2.59 -23.43
CA ILE A 853 9.34 -1.61 -22.44
C ILE A 853 7.84 -1.82 -22.29
N ALA A 854 7.32 -1.71 -21.08
CA ALA A 854 5.88 -1.57 -20.81
C ALA A 854 5.60 -0.28 -20.03
N ASP A 855 4.38 0.22 -20.18
CA ASP A 855 3.85 1.27 -19.30
C ASP A 855 3.74 0.75 -17.86
N PHE A 856 4.12 1.55 -16.87
CA PHE A 856 4.05 1.14 -15.47
C PHE A 856 2.63 0.80 -15.00
N THR A 857 1.61 1.44 -15.60
CA THR A 857 0.19 1.21 -15.29
C THR A 857 -0.39 0.01 -16.02
N ASN A 858 0.25 -0.47 -17.09
CA ASN A 858 -0.16 -1.67 -17.84
C ASN A 858 1.04 -2.61 -18.08
N PRO A 859 1.54 -3.27 -17.03
CA PRO A 859 2.84 -3.94 -17.03
C PRO A 859 2.93 -5.16 -17.94
N THR A 860 1.81 -5.74 -18.37
CA THR A 860 1.76 -6.98 -19.14
C THR A 860 1.69 -6.76 -20.66
N VAL A 861 1.57 -5.50 -21.11
CA VAL A 861 1.46 -5.14 -22.52
C VAL A 861 2.72 -4.39 -22.97
N PRO A 862 3.54 -4.96 -23.87
CA PRO A 862 4.73 -4.29 -24.37
C PRO A 862 4.37 -3.12 -25.30
N LEU A 863 5.13 -2.02 -25.20
CA LEU A 863 5.03 -0.87 -26.09
C LEU A 863 5.69 -1.15 -27.44
N GLY A 864 5.09 -0.60 -28.50
CA GLY A 864 5.63 -0.59 -29.85
C GLY A 864 6.78 0.42 -30.02
N PRO A 865 7.63 0.28 -31.04
CA PRO A 865 8.78 1.17 -31.28
C PRO A 865 8.42 2.65 -31.51
N ASP A 866 7.20 2.93 -31.96
CA ASP A 866 6.71 4.28 -32.26
C ASP A 866 5.98 4.94 -31.09
N ASP A 867 5.73 4.21 -30.00
CA ASP A 867 5.09 4.76 -28.80
C ASP A 867 6.00 5.78 -28.13
N VAL A 868 5.43 6.91 -27.71
CA VAL A 868 6.16 8.03 -27.12
C VAL A 868 6.12 7.95 -25.60
N LEU A 869 7.30 7.95 -24.98
CA LEU A 869 7.44 7.90 -23.53
C LEU A 869 7.24 9.30 -22.95
N SER A 870 6.04 9.58 -22.44
CA SER A 870 5.69 10.85 -21.78
C SER A 870 6.77 11.28 -20.78
N PRO A 871 7.24 12.54 -20.80
CA PRO A 871 8.26 13.02 -19.87
C PRO A 871 7.88 12.76 -18.41
N ASP A 872 8.84 12.25 -17.64
CA ASP A 872 8.71 12.01 -16.19
C ASP A 872 7.63 10.99 -15.77
N ALA A 873 6.87 10.42 -16.71
CA ALA A 873 6.07 9.23 -16.48
C ALA A 873 6.98 8.01 -16.31
N GLN A 874 6.54 7.03 -15.53
CA GLN A 874 7.36 5.85 -15.25
C GLN A 874 7.09 4.72 -16.24
N TYR A 875 8.15 4.02 -16.62
CA TYR A 875 8.12 2.86 -17.48
C TYR A 875 8.96 1.74 -16.86
N THR A 876 8.69 0.50 -17.28
CA THR A 876 9.50 -0.66 -16.90
C THR A 876 10.14 -1.24 -18.14
N ALA A 877 11.46 -1.36 -18.13
CA ALA A 877 12.21 -2.09 -19.15
C ALA A 877 12.45 -3.51 -18.65
N PHE A 878 12.23 -4.50 -19.52
CA PHE A 878 12.47 -5.91 -19.28
C PHE A 878 13.51 -6.42 -20.26
N PHE A 879 14.31 -7.39 -19.82
CA PHE A 879 15.26 -8.07 -20.68
C PHE A 879 15.50 -9.48 -20.19
N ILE A 880 15.84 -10.37 -21.12
CA ILE A 880 15.97 -11.80 -20.86
C ILE A 880 17.39 -12.28 -21.18
N ILE A 881 17.91 -13.12 -20.30
CA ILE A 881 19.22 -13.77 -20.45
C ILE A 881 19.03 -15.27 -20.20
N HIS A 882 19.63 -16.08 -21.07
CA HIS A 882 19.76 -17.51 -20.86
C HIS A 882 21.07 -17.83 -20.15
N ASP A 883 21.02 -18.70 -19.13
CA ASP A 883 22.20 -19.21 -18.42
C ASP A 883 23.22 -19.76 -19.42
N ASN A 884 24.49 -19.38 -19.28
CA ASN A 884 25.59 -19.76 -20.17
C ASN A 884 25.49 -19.27 -21.63
N ASP A 885 24.65 -18.28 -21.92
CA ASP A 885 24.65 -17.63 -23.23
C ASP A 885 26.04 -17.03 -23.55
N PRO A 886 26.61 -17.31 -24.74
CA PRO A 886 27.97 -16.88 -25.08
C PRO A 886 28.12 -15.36 -25.25
N ASP A 887 27.03 -14.67 -25.61
CA ASP A 887 27.01 -13.23 -25.84
C ASP A 887 26.49 -12.48 -24.60
N PHE A 888 25.46 -13.02 -23.94
CA PHE A 888 24.63 -12.33 -22.94
C PHE A 888 24.74 -12.89 -21.53
N ASP A 889 25.73 -13.75 -21.23
CA ASP A 889 26.09 -14.12 -19.86
C ASP A 889 27.62 -14.16 -19.66
N LEU A 890 28.14 -13.36 -18.72
CA LEU A 890 29.58 -13.38 -18.38
C LEU A 890 29.95 -14.57 -17.51
N ALA A 891 29.02 -15.08 -16.72
CA ALA A 891 29.26 -16.26 -15.92
C ALA A 891 29.45 -17.48 -16.84
N LYS A 892 30.18 -18.46 -16.30
CA LYS A 892 30.46 -19.75 -16.96
C LYS A 892 30.12 -20.93 -16.05
N ASP A 893 29.63 -20.63 -14.86
CA ASP A 893 29.17 -21.61 -13.88
C ASP A 893 27.69 -21.83 -14.16
N GLU A 894 27.26 -23.10 -14.19
CA GLU A 894 25.85 -23.45 -14.37
C GLU A 894 24.97 -22.84 -13.27
N GLY A 895 23.82 -22.28 -13.65
CA GLY A 895 22.84 -21.70 -12.74
C GLY A 895 23.19 -20.31 -12.22
N VAL A 896 24.11 -19.60 -12.88
CA VAL A 896 24.54 -18.25 -12.50
C VAL A 896 24.52 -17.35 -13.71
N ILE A 897 23.81 -16.22 -13.62
CA ILE A 897 23.84 -15.16 -14.63
C ILE A 897 24.55 -13.94 -14.04
N THR A 898 25.58 -13.43 -14.70
CA THR A 898 26.28 -12.19 -14.27
C THR A 898 26.44 -11.24 -15.44
N ASP A 899 25.98 -9.99 -15.27
CA ASP A 899 26.18 -8.96 -16.28
C ASP A 899 26.11 -7.52 -15.79
N PRO A 900 26.88 -6.61 -16.41
CA PRO A 900 26.59 -5.19 -16.41
C PRO A 900 25.75 -4.79 -17.64
N VAL A 901 24.68 -4.05 -17.41
CA VAL A 901 23.78 -3.50 -18.43
C VAL A 901 23.65 -1.99 -18.33
N THR A 902 23.49 -1.30 -19.46
CA THR A 902 23.22 0.14 -19.51
C THR A 902 22.08 0.48 -20.45
N LEU A 903 21.16 1.32 -19.96
CA LEU A 903 20.07 1.89 -20.75
C LEU A 903 20.48 3.27 -21.24
N VAL A 904 20.27 3.54 -22.53
CA VAL A 904 20.60 4.83 -23.16
C VAL A 904 19.47 5.32 -24.06
N THR A 905 19.44 6.64 -24.26
CA THR A 905 18.73 7.29 -25.39
C THR A 905 19.71 7.64 -26.49
N THR A 906 19.27 7.63 -27.75
CA THR A 906 20.04 8.05 -28.93
C THR A 906 19.74 9.48 -29.39
N THR A 907 18.77 10.18 -28.78
CA THR A 907 18.47 11.59 -29.11
C THR A 907 19.27 12.58 -28.28
N GLY A 908 19.76 12.13 -27.12
CA GLY A 908 20.45 12.95 -26.14
C GLY A 908 19.52 13.61 -25.10
N THR A 909 18.20 13.44 -25.23
CA THR A 909 17.19 14.01 -24.31
C THR A 909 17.08 13.18 -23.03
N LEU A 910 17.34 13.79 -21.86
CA LEU A 910 17.15 13.16 -20.55
C LEU A 910 15.89 13.70 -19.86
N PRO A 911 15.27 12.94 -18.95
CA PRO A 911 14.14 13.42 -18.15
C PRO A 911 14.54 14.62 -17.27
N GLY A 912 13.60 15.53 -17.03
CA GLY A 912 13.80 16.64 -16.10
C GLY A 912 13.62 16.25 -14.64
N ASN A 913 13.09 15.06 -14.36
CA ASN A 913 12.63 14.60 -13.06
C ASN A 913 11.65 15.59 -12.40
N GLY A 914 10.75 16.16 -13.20
CA GLY A 914 9.77 17.16 -12.79
C GLY A 914 10.35 18.57 -12.57
N ASN A 915 11.57 18.86 -13.04
CA ASN A 915 12.12 20.22 -13.07
C ASN A 915 11.83 20.87 -14.43
N VAL A 916 11.55 22.19 -14.44
CA VAL A 916 11.20 22.93 -15.66
C VAL A 916 12.44 23.13 -16.54
N ALA A 917 12.29 22.98 -17.86
CA ALA A 917 13.39 23.06 -18.83
C ALA A 917 14.19 24.39 -18.72
N GLY A 918 15.51 24.28 -18.52
CA GLY A 918 16.43 25.39 -18.29
C GLY A 918 17.40 25.15 -17.13
N ASP A 919 17.08 24.21 -16.25
CA ASP A 919 18.01 23.53 -15.36
C ASP A 919 18.44 22.25 -16.09
N ASP A 920 19.30 22.38 -17.11
CA ASP A 920 19.95 21.20 -17.65
C ASP A 920 20.64 20.53 -16.47
N GLY A 921 20.49 19.22 -16.30
CA GLY A 921 21.20 18.44 -15.28
C GLY A 921 22.73 18.49 -15.43
N GLY A 922 23.30 19.57 -15.95
CA GLY A 922 24.65 20.02 -15.73
C GLY A 922 24.92 20.08 -14.24
N SER A 923 25.51 18.99 -13.77
CA SER A 923 26.76 19.05 -13.04
C SER A 923 27.41 20.42 -13.21
N SER A 924 27.66 21.09 -12.08
CA SER A 924 28.72 22.08 -12.00
C SER A 924 30.08 21.40 -12.20
N SER A 925 30.30 20.78 -13.36
CA SER A 925 31.62 20.46 -13.86
C SER A 925 32.29 21.79 -14.24
N GLY A 926 32.69 22.58 -13.25
CA GLY A 926 33.24 23.90 -13.51
C GLY A 926 33.39 24.88 -12.35
N CYS A 927 33.41 24.44 -11.08
CA CYS A 927 34.22 25.05 -10.01
C CYS A 927 33.96 24.30 -8.70
N THR A 928 34.67 23.20 -8.49
CA THR A 928 35.27 23.02 -7.16
C THR A 928 36.15 24.24 -6.92
N VAL A 929 35.64 25.25 -6.20
CA VAL A 929 36.52 26.00 -5.31
C VAL A 929 36.91 25.00 -4.24
N GLY A 930 37.86 24.14 -4.58
CA GLY A 930 38.58 23.35 -3.61
C GLY A 930 39.24 24.37 -2.69
N THR A 931 38.72 24.51 -1.47
CA THR A 931 39.55 24.91 -0.35
C THR A 931 40.47 23.74 -0.02
N SER A 932 41.44 23.52 -0.92
CA SER A 932 42.67 22.80 -0.69
C SER A 932 43.79 23.83 -0.64
N PRO A 933 44.06 24.49 0.50
CA PRO A 933 45.31 25.21 0.67
C PRO A 933 46.40 24.19 1.00
N SER A 934 46.80 23.33 0.07
CA SER A 934 47.82 22.32 0.40
C SER A 934 48.71 21.81 -0.73
N TYR A 935 48.44 22.09 -2.01
CA TYR A 935 49.37 21.71 -3.09
C TYR A 935 50.07 22.91 -3.77
N ASP A 936 49.35 23.99 -4.08
CA ASP A 936 49.98 25.19 -4.65
C ASP A 936 50.78 26.00 -3.62
N PHE A 937 50.38 25.96 -2.34
CA PHE A 937 51.16 26.53 -1.24
C PHE A 937 52.44 25.72 -0.95
N LEU A 938 52.43 24.39 -1.16
CA LEU A 938 53.61 23.55 -0.97
C LEU A 938 54.63 23.75 -2.09
N LEU A 939 54.18 23.95 -3.34
CA LEU A 939 55.03 24.32 -4.47
C LEU A 939 55.56 25.77 -4.37
N LEU A 940 54.77 26.72 -3.83
CA LEU A 940 55.27 28.06 -3.51
C LEU A 940 56.26 28.04 -2.33
N PHE A 941 56.05 27.25 -1.27
CA PHE A 941 56.98 27.15 -0.14
C PHE A 941 58.27 26.39 -0.50
N LEU A 942 58.19 25.37 -1.36
CA LEU A 942 59.38 24.69 -1.90
C LEU A 942 60.15 25.60 -2.87
N GLY A 943 59.46 26.46 -3.63
CA GLY A 943 60.06 27.51 -4.46
C GLY A 943 60.76 28.62 -3.64
N PHE A 944 60.13 29.10 -2.56
CA PHE A 944 60.73 30.10 -1.66
C PHE A 944 61.85 29.51 -0.80
N GLY A 945 61.74 28.24 -0.38
CA GLY A 945 62.78 27.51 0.34
C GLY A 945 64.05 27.31 -0.49
N ALA A 946 63.92 26.98 -1.78
CA ALA A 946 65.05 26.86 -2.70
C ALA A 946 65.76 28.21 -2.96
N ILE A 947 65.02 29.32 -3.04
CA ILE A 947 65.58 30.66 -3.25
C ILE A 947 66.30 31.20 -2.01
N VAL A 948 65.81 30.87 -0.80
CA VAL A 948 66.49 31.22 0.46
C VAL A 948 67.74 30.35 0.68
N LEU A 949 67.71 29.05 0.35
CA LEU A 949 68.88 28.16 0.45
C LEU A 949 70.00 28.55 -0.54
N ILE A 950 69.65 28.96 -1.77
CA ILE A 950 70.61 29.44 -2.79
C ILE A 950 71.20 30.82 -2.41
N ARG A 951 70.43 31.73 -1.80
CA ARG A 951 70.95 33.02 -1.28
C ARG A 951 71.82 32.87 -0.03
N THR A 952 71.55 31.87 0.81
CA THR A 952 72.33 31.62 2.04
C THR A 952 73.65 30.89 1.74
N LEU A 953 73.67 30.02 0.71
CA LEU A 953 74.89 29.35 0.25
C LEU A 953 75.81 30.26 -0.60
N ARG A 954 75.29 31.27 -1.29
CA ARG A 954 76.12 32.28 -1.99
C ARG A 954 76.79 33.30 -1.06
N ARG A 955 76.29 33.49 0.17
CA ARG A 955 76.92 34.37 1.18
C ARG A 955 77.98 33.69 2.06
N ARG A 956 78.19 32.37 1.90
CA ARG A 956 79.22 31.60 2.64
C ARG A 956 80.49 31.27 1.86
N ASN A 957 80.60 31.71 0.60
CA ASN A 957 81.82 31.62 -0.21
C ASN A 957 82.49 33.00 -0.46
N ALA A 958 82.29 33.93 0.47
CA ALA A 958 83.02 35.20 0.52
C ALA A 958 83.39 35.50 1.99
N GLU A 959 84.10 34.54 2.60
CA GLU A 959 85.19 34.77 3.56
C GLU A 959 86.36 33.87 3.15
#